data_AF-A0A183UG13-F1
#
_entry.id   AF-A0A183UG13-F1
#
_cell.length_a   1.000
_cell.length_b   1.000
_cell.length_c   1.000
_cell.angle_alpha   90.00
_cell.angle_beta   90.00
_cell.angle_gamma   90.00
#
_symmetry.space_group_name_H-M   'P 1'
#
loop_
_entity.id
_entity.type
_entity.pdbx_description
1 polymer ?
#
loop_
_entity_poly.entity_id
_entity_poly.type
_entity_poly.pdbx_seq_one_letter_code
_entity_poly.pdbx_strand_id
1 'polypeptide(L)'
;MSSTENFLKVPDETTHRAVVKNQIRADDDEPKFSSRVTFSQESVAIEQSDEGEGDKINGETFTDFREVMANEVKRDGWDNKMQFFMGVVSYAVGLGNVWRFPYLCQKNGGGAFLIPYVIMMAVEGMPLFLIELGIGQRLRTGPVGVWNAIHPYLGGVGVSAAIVSFLVALYYNVIITWCIYYLFNSFATQLPWSACPRENGTIVRECSASSSATSYFWNREAIDTSESIGDFEGFVYHITISLVFAWFLIYLCVMRGIKSSGKVMYLTATFPYVVTTVFLIRSVVLEGATDGLRYMLTPDLNRLLDPNVWLEAATQIFYSMGLGFGGLIAFASYNPVKNNCKKDCVLLSLCNLLTSLYTAVVIFCVLGYMGLQNYRSCLDKDMAMIIDLYPGRFATLEEIKGNISTDEWVQWMKNDFHMSEFRRLANYTQHCDYHEIIAQAAEGTGLAFVVFTEAILQFPFPPLWAVMFFLMLLMLGLGSMFGTLEGVITSLNDSRIITLKKPALTAILCSSACAIGLVFTTNAGQYWVSLFDHFAGSYALMGVAFFEVFAVIYVYGWRRFVRDLEFMTDQNVSKFWVITWRFISPVIMFILFFTSLAKSFTTLPTYFAYDREEAHQNATPYPAWALFIAFSMVAFAMAPVPFVWFIRKFKIWKVEMDIPAAQKCLGSTPSTTYMLKSQQSFNRMAESTASELQTVGVTRLNS
;
A
#
# COMPACT_ATOMS: atom_id res chain seq x y z
N MET A 1 -4.27 -7.48 79.85
CA MET A 1 -4.15 -8.97 79.81
C MET A 1 -3.09 -9.27 78.76
N SER A 2 -1.83 -9.52 79.11
CA SER A 2 -1.28 -10.73 79.77
C SER A 2 -1.16 -11.91 78.78
N SER A 3 -0.04 -12.61 78.55
CA SER A 3 1.40 -12.47 78.89
C SER A 3 2.23 -13.45 78.01
N THR A 4 3.58 -13.34 77.97
CA THR A 4 4.66 -14.39 77.96
C THR A 4 4.40 -15.84 77.45
N GLU A 5 5.33 -16.69 76.97
CA GLU A 5 6.78 -16.67 76.62
C GLU A 5 7.17 -18.02 75.93
N ASN A 6 8.25 -18.00 75.12
CA ASN A 6 9.33 -18.98 74.86
C ASN A 6 9.25 -20.54 75.03
N PHE A 7 10.11 -21.19 74.21
CA PHE A 7 10.99 -22.37 74.45
C PHE A 7 10.76 -23.75 73.74
N LEU A 8 11.88 -24.22 73.16
CA LEU A 8 12.17 -25.47 72.44
C LEU A 8 12.08 -26.78 73.26
N LYS A 9 11.92 -27.93 72.58
CA LYS A 9 12.87 -29.09 72.65
C LYS A 9 12.64 -30.24 71.65
N VAL A 10 13.67 -31.11 71.56
CA VAL A 10 13.86 -32.38 70.79
C VAL A 10 14.45 -33.44 71.78
N PRO A 11 14.73 -34.75 71.50
CA PRO A 11 15.17 -35.40 70.23
C PRO A 11 14.60 -36.85 69.99
N ASP A 12 15.38 -37.73 69.35
CA ASP A 12 15.46 -39.23 69.42
C ASP A 12 14.46 -40.12 68.63
N GLU A 13 14.86 -41.01 67.69
CA GLU A 13 15.77 -42.21 67.68
C GLU A 13 14.99 -43.55 67.94
N THR A 14 15.32 -44.78 67.48
CA THR A 14 16.33 -45.40 66.56
C THR A 14 15.87 -46.82 66.09
N THR A 15 16.72 -47.54 65.33
CA THR A 15 16.84 -49.03 65.07
C THR A 15 16.40 -49.55 63.67
N HIS A 16 17.04 -50.55 63.00
CA HIS A 16 17.99 -51.63 63.39
C HIS A 16 19.09 -51.97 62.32
N ARG A 17 20.10 -52.77 62.75
CA ARG A 17 21.23 -53.47 62.05
C ARG A 17 20.79 -54.73 61.23
N ALA A 18 21.57 -55.49 60.40
CA ALA A 18 22.88 -55.39 59.69
C ALA A 18 23.18 -56.68 58.84
N VAL A 19 24.37 -56.78 58.17
CA VAL A 19 25.05 -57.99 57.58
C VAL A 19 24.47 -58.53 56.23
N VAL A 20 25.11 -58.62 55.04
CA VAL A 20 26.47 -58.91 54.47
C VAL A 20 26.73 -60.38 54.04
N LYS A 21 26.86 -60.65 52.71
CA LYS A 21 27.89 -61.54 52.08
C LYS A 21 27.90 -61.52 50.53
N ASN A 22 29.06 -61.86 49.93
CA ASN A 22 29.41 -61.76 48.50
C ASN A 22 29.33 -63.09 47.72
N GLN A 23 29.21 -63.03 46.37
CA GLN A 23 29.84 -63.99 45.42
C GLN A 23 29.99 -63.41 43.98
N ILE A 24 30.70 -64.11 43.06
CA ILE A 24 31.50 -63.52 41.96
C ILE A 24 31.34 -64.27 40.60
N ARG A 25 31.44 -63.54 39.45
CA ARG A 25 31.61 -63.97 38.02
C ARG A 25 30.41 -64.69 37.34
N ALA A 26 30.22 -64.71 36.01
CA ALA A 26 31.09 -64.34 34.85
C ALA A 26 30.32 -63.60 33.71
N ASP A 27 30.95 -63.50 32.52
CA ASP A 27 30.67 -62.61 31.37
C ASP A 27 29.38 -62.87 30.54
N ASP A 28 28.92 -61.84 29.78
CA ASP A 28 28.63 -61.89 28.32
C ASP A 28 28.14 -60.52 27.74
N ASP A 29 28.32 -60.35 26.43
CA ASP A 29 28.43 -59.10 25.62
C ASP A 29 27.29 -58.04 25.56
N GLU A 30 27.72 -56.77 25.70
CA GLU A 30 27.47 -55.57 24.83
C GLU A 30 26.03 -55.12 24.37
N PRO A 31 25.81 -53.92 23.75
CA PRO A 31 25.14 -52.85 24.50
C PRO A 31 23.88 -52.24 23.84
N LYS A 32 23.08 -51.48 24.61
CA LYS A 32 22.39 -50.29 24.06
C LYS A 32 22.00 -49.23 25.08
N PHE A 33 22.15 -47.98 24.64
CA PHE A 33 22.20 -46.76 25.44
C PHE A 33 20.81 -46.26 25.84
N SER A 34 20.63 -45.94 27.12
CA SER A 34 19.47 -45.20 27.64
C SER A 34 19.95 -44.09 28.58
N SER A 35 19.62 -42.85 28.26
CA SER A 35 19.60 -41.77 29.26
C SER A 35 18.56 -40.71 28.89
N ARG A 36 17.46 -40.75 29.64
CA ARG A 36 16.43 -39.72 29.70
C ARG A 36 16.85 -38.75 30.80
N VAL A 37 17.06 -37.47 30.51
CA VAL A 37 17.40 -36.47 31.53
C VAL A 37 16.41 -35.31 31.49
N THR A 38 15.74 -35.10 32.63
CA THR A 38 14.90 -33.94 32.94
C THR A 38 15.77 -32.78 33.41
N PHE A 39 15.46 -31.55 32.98
CA PHE A 39 16.12 -30.33 33.46
C PHE A 39 15.35 -29.69 34.62
N SER A 40 16.05 -29.38 35.70
CA SER A 40 15.60 -28.50 36.79
C SER A 40 16.25 -27.11 36.66
N GLN A 41 15.56 -26.07 37.12
CA GLN A 41 16.08 -24.71 37.16
C GLN A 41 16.79 -24.42 38.49
N GLU A 42 18.08 -24.11 38.40
CA GLU A 42 18.92 -23.34 39.34
C GLU A 42 20.30 -23.32 38.66
N SER A 43 21.05 -22.23 38.54
CA SER A 43 21.19 -21.10 39.46
C SER A 43 21.60 -19.81 38.73
N VAL A 44 21.21 -18.66 39.29
CA VAL A 44 21.73 -17.34 38.92
C VAL A 44 22.30 -16.70 40.20
N ALA A 45 23.62 -16.66 40.30
CA ALA A 45 24.36 -15.83 41.25
C ALA A 45 25.77 -15.61 40.69
N ILE A 46 26.23 -14.37 40.68
CA ILE A 46 27.63 -14.00 40.41
C ILE A 46 28.13 -13.40 41.71
N GLU A 47 29.02 -14.12 42.41
CA GLU A 47 29.80 -13.55 43.51
C GLU A 47 31.13 -13.00 42.97
N GLN A 48 31.53 -11.84 43.48
CA GLN A 48 32.87 -11.29 43.28
C GLN A 48 33.79 -11.81 44.39
N SER A 49 34.99 -12.26 44.04
CA SER A 49 36.09 -12.46 44.97
C SER A 49 37.41 -12.16 44.28
N ASP A 50 38.25 -11.35 44.92
CA ASP A 50 39.47 -10.76 44.35
C ASP A 50 40.68 -11.72 44.28
N GLU A 51 41.59 -11.34 43.39
CA GLU A 51 43.06 -11.59 43.37
C GLU A 51 43.62 -13.03 43.51
N GLY A 52 44.14 -13.52 42.38
CA GLY A 52 45.10 -14.64 42.28
C GLY A 52 45.92 -14.50 40.99
N GLU A 53 47.25 -14.44 41.10
CA GLU A 53 48.15 -13.90 40.06
C GLU A 53 48.67 -14.94 39.05
N GLY A 54 48.79 -14.55 37.77
CA GLY A 54 49.46 -15.31 36.67
C GLY A 54 48.52 -16.19 35.82
N ASP A 55 48.25 -15.90 34.54
CA ASP A 55 49.23 -15.65 33.48
C ASP A 55 48.68 -14.72 32.37
N LYS A 56 49.54 -13.94 31.72
CA LYS A 56 49.13 -12.89 30.77
C LYS A 56 49.16 -13.37 29.31
N ILE A 57 48.02 -13.79 28.78
CA ILE A 57 47.83 -13.96 27.33
C ILE A 57 46.55 -13.23 26.86
N ASN A 58 46.74 -11.98 26.42
CA ASN A 58 45.89 -11.17 25.52
C ASN A 58 44.36 -11.27 25.68
N GLY A 59 43.83 -10.64 26.73
CA GLY A 59 42.38 -10.44 26.93
C GLY A 59 41.73 -9.34 26.07
N GLU A 60 42.49 -8.58 25.28
CA GLU A 60 42.00 -7.38 24.57
C GLU A 60 41.18 -7.68 23.31
N THR A 61 41.31 -8.88 22.72
CA THR A 61 40.71 -9.16 21.40
C THR A 61 39.22 -9.55 21.46
N PHE A 62 38.73 -10.13 22.56
CA PHE A 62 37.37 -10.68 22.60
C PHE A 62 36.29 -9.64 22.98
N THR A 63 36.63 -8.69 23.84
CA THR A 63 35.77 -7.54 24.16
C THR A 63 35.68 -6.59 22.98
N ASP A 64 36.82 -6.23 22.38
CA ASP A 64 36.87 -5.34 21.21
C ASP A 64 36.11 -5.94 20.02
N PHE A 65 36.29 -7.23 19.67
CA PHE A 65 35.47 -7.86 18.62
C PHE A 65 33.97 -7.85 18.93
N ARG A 66 33.56 -7.95 20.21
CA ARG A 66 32.14 -7.91 20.59
C ARG A 66 31.57 -6.50 20.54
N GLU A 67 32.39 -5.49 20.83
CA GLU A 67 32.02 -4.08 20.81
C GLU A 67 32.04 -3.51 19.38
N VAL A 68 33.04 -3.86 18.56
CA VAL A 68 33.07 -3.64 17.11
C VAL A 68 31.87 -4.31 16.43
N MET A 69 31.58 -5.59 16.71
CA MET A 69 30.41 -6.28 16.16
C MET A 69 29.06 -5.75 16.68
N ALA A 70 29.04 -5.05 17.82
CA ALA A 70 27.86 -4.34 18.32
C ALA A 70 27.71 -2.94 17.68
N ASN A 71 28.83 -2.31 17.30
CA ASN A 71 28.87 -1.00 16.66
C ASN A 71 28.64 -1.06 15.13
N GLU A 72 29.06 -2.14 14.45
CA GLU A 72 28.94 -2.25 12.98
C GLU A 72 27.50 -2.45 12.45
N VAL A 73 26.51 -2.83 13.27
CA VAL A 73 25.11 -3.02 12.81
C VAL A 73 24.08 -2.39 13.76
N LYS A 74 24.37 -1.18 14.24
CA LYS A 74 23.36 -0.36 14.94
C LYS A 74 22.41 0.30 13.92
N ARG A 75 21.45 -0.48 13.41
CA ARG A 75 20.39 0.00 12.50
C ARG A 75 19.66 1.19 13.16
N ASP A 76 19.40 2.23 12.38
CA ASP A 76 18.68 3.42 12.84
C ASP A 76 17.34 3.04 13.50
N GLY A 77 16.89 3.84 14.47
CA GLY A 77 15.60 3.67 15.13
C GLY A 77 14.74 4.91 14.97
N TRP A 78 13.43 4.75 15.18
CA TRP A 78 12.50 5.87 15.33
C TRP A 78 12.83 6.69 16.59
N ASP A 79 12.74 8.01 16.51
CA ASP A 79 12.98 8.93 17.62
C ASP A 79 12.00 8.67 18.79
N ASN A 80 10.76 8.32 18.45
CA ASN A 80 9.73 7.91 19.42
C ASN A 80 8.64 7.04 18.77
N LYS A 81 7.77 6.46 19.60
CA LYS A 81 6.69 5.57 19.17
C LYS A 81 5.62 6.26 18.29
N MET A 82 5.34 7.53 18.53
CA MET A 82 4.37 8.31 17.75
C MET A 82 4.89 8.55 16.32
N GLN A 83 6.19 8.71 16.13
CA GLN A 83 6.81 8.89 14.83
C GLN A 83 6.62 7.66 13.94
N PHE A 84 6.81 6.45 14.49
CA PHE A 84 6.46 5.21 13.81
C PHE A 84 4.96 5.15 13.48
N PHE A 85 4.08 5.46 14.45
CA PHE A 85 2.63 5.38 14.24
C PHE A 85 2.14 6.36 13.16
N MET A 86 2.53 7.64 13.25
CA MET A 86 2.25 8.66 12.23
C MET A 86 2.89 8.32 10.90
N GLY A 87 4.08 7.69 10.89
CA GLY A 87 4.72 7.23 9.66
C GLY A 87 3.93 6.13 8.94
N VAL A 88 3.39 5.15 9.69
CA VAL A 88 2.54 4.11 9.08
C VAL A 88 1.17 4.66 8.71
N VAL A 89 0.57 5.55 9.49
CA VAL A 89 -0.68 6.26 9.11
C VAL A 89 -0.46 7.06 7.82
N SER A 90 0.62 7.84 7.74
CA SER A 90 0.96 8.62 6.54
C SER A 90 1.24 7.77 5.30
N TYR A 91 1.62 6.50 5.48
CA TYR A 91 1.87 5.58 4.38
C TYR A 91 0.60 4.89 3.89
N ALA A 92 -0.19 4.34 4.82
CA ALA A 92 -1.45 3.64 4.53
C ALA A 92 -2.55 4.61 4.07
N VAL A 93 -2.74 5.72 4.79
CA VAL A 93 -3.73 6.75 4.42
C VAL A 93 -3.15 7.60 3.29
N GLY A 94 -3.64 7.35 2.08
CA GLY A 94 -3.18 8.00 0.86
C GLY A 94 -4.33 8.48 -0.03
N LEU A 95 -3.99 8.79 -1.27
CA LEU A 95 -4.94 9.27 -2.28
C LEU A 95 -6.09 8.27 -2.55
N GLY A 96 -5.78 6.97 -2.40
CA GLY A 96 -6.76 5.89 -2.51
C GLY A 96 -7.91 5.95 -1.50
N ASN A 97 -7.71 6.55 -0.32
CA ASN A 97 -8.78 6.74 0.67
C ASN A 97 -9.70 7.93 0.29
N VAL A 98 -9.19 8.93 -0.42
CA VAL A 98 -9.92 10.18 -0.71
C VAL A 98 -10.82 10.06 -1.95
N TRP A 99 -10.36 9.43 -3.04
CA TRP A 99 -11.20 9.29 -4.25
C TRP A 99 -11.47 7.85 -4.67
N ARG A 100 -10.49 6.93 -4.57
CA ARG A 100 -10.67 5.55 -5.05
C ARG A 100 -11.69 4.79 -4.20
N PHE A 101 -11.62 4.89 -2.87
CA PHE A 101 -12.60 4.25 -1.99
C PHE A 101 -14.04 4.76 -2.20
N PRO A 102 -14.32 6.09 -2.25
CA PRO A 102 -15.68 6.57 -2.56
C PRO A 102 -16.18 6.18 -3.96
N TYR A 103 -15.32 6.24 -4.99
CA TYR A 103 -15.66 5.76 -6.34
C TYR A 103 -16.04 4.27 -6.34
N LEU A 104 -15.23 3.41 -5.72
CA LEU A 104 -15.53 1.97 -5.62
C LEU A 104 -16.80 1.71 -4.80
N CYS A 105 -17.06 2.50 -3.76
CA CYS A 105 -18.31 2.46 -3.01
C CYS A 105 -19.51 2.78 -3.90
N GLN A 106 -19.45 3.89 -4.65
CA GLN A 106 -20.51 4.37 -5.53
C GLN A 106 -20.82 3.39 -6.67
N LYS A 107 -19.79 2.87 -7.33
CA LYS A 107 -19.85 1.90 -8.44
C LYS A 107 -20.45 0.55 -8.02
N ASN A 108 -20.12 0.09 -6.82
CA ASN A 108 -20.43 -1.28 -6.36
C ASN A 108 -21.64 -1.34 -5.40
N GLY A 109 -22.65 -0.50 -5.63
CA GLY A 109 -23.93 -0.57 -4.90
C GLY A 109 -23.98 0.21 -3.60
N GLY A 110 -23.18 1.28 -3.47
CA GLY A 110 -23.17 2.19 -2.33
C GLY A 110 -22.87 1.45 -1.03
N GLY A 111 -23.82 1.47 -0.11
CA GLY A 111 -23.68 0.85 1.21
C GLY A 111 -23.40 -0.65 1.17
N ALA A 112 -23.72 -1.32 0.05
CA ALA A 112 -23.40 -2.73 -0.14
C ALA A 112 -21.89 -3.00 -0.14
N PHE A 113 -21.08 -2.13 -0.78
CA PHE A 113 -19.61 -2.27 -0.88
C PHE A 113 -18.89 -2.24 0.48
N LEU A 114 -19.49 -1.60 1.49
CA LEU A 114 -18.92 -1.54 2.84
C LEU A 114 -18.83 -2.94 3.50
N ILE A 115 -19.73 -3.86 3.14
CA ILE A 115 -19.77 -5.23 3.67
C ILE A 115 -18.53 -6.04 3.24
N PRO A 116 -18.25 -6.26 1.93
CA PRO A 116 -17.05 -6.97 1.50
C PRO A 116 -15.77 -6.24 1.90
N TYR A 117 -15.74 -4.90 1.92
CA TYR A 117 -14.58 -4.14 2.39
C TYR A 117 -14.25 -4.41 3.86
N VAL A 118 -15.23 -4.37 4.77
CA VAL A 118 -14.99 -4.66 6.21
C VAL A 118 -14.62 -6.13 6.43
N ILE A 119 -15.24 -7.06 5.69
CA ILE A 119 -14.91 -8.49 5.77
C ILE A 119 -13.46 -8.73 5.32
N MET A 120 -13.08 -8.28 4.13
CA MET A 120 -11.73 -8.45 3.59
C MET A 120 -10.68 -7.72 4.44
N MET A 121 -11.01 -6.56 5.02
CA MET A 121 -10.13 -5.85 5.96
C MET A 121 -9.80 -6.73 7.18
N ALA A 122 -10.77 -7.48 7.69
CA ALA A 122 -10.57 -8.37 8.83
C ALA A 122 -9.91 -9.71 8.47
N VAL A 123 -10.23 -10.32 7.31
CA VAL A 123 -9.75 -11.68 6.97
C VAL A 123 -8.49 -11.72 6.09
N GLU A 124 -8.13 -10.61 5.45
CA GLU A 124 -6.98 -10.48 4.56
C GLU A 124 -6.08 -9.32 4.99
N GLY A 125 -6.60 -8.09 5.04
CA GLY A 125 -5.81 -6.90 5.35
C GLY A 125 -5.08 -6.95 6.70
N MET A 126 -5.82 -7.09 7.80
CA MET A 126 -5.25 -7.20 9.15
C MET A 126 -4.26 -8.39 9.30
N PRO A 127 -4.59 -9.62 8.87
CA PRO A 127 -3.65 -10.75 8.91
C PRO A 127 -2.34 -10.48 8.17
N LEU A 128 -2.39 -9.96 6.94
CA LEU A 128 -1.17 -9.67 6.16
C LEU A 128 -0.34 -8.56 6.80
N PHE A 129 -1.00 -7.51 7.30
CA PHE A 129 -0.33 -6.42 8.00
C PHE A 129 0.48 -6.90 9.21
N LEU A 130 -0.08 -7.81 10.01
CA LEU A 130 0.62 -8.39 11.15
C LEU A 130 1.76 -9.34 10.73
N ILE A 131 1.68 -9.97 9.55
CA ILE A 131 2.80 -10.72 8.96
C ILE A 131 3.97 -9.76 8.67
N GLU A 132 3.74 -8.70 7.89
CA GLU A 132 4.81 -7.75 7.50
C GLU A 132 5.42 -7.03 8.71
N LEU A 133 4.59 -6.48 9.60
CA LEU A 133 5.07 -5.83 10.82
C LEU A 133 5.82 -6.81 11.74
N GLY A 134 5.28 -8.03 11.90
CA GLY A 134 5.88 -9.05 12.75
C GLY A 134 7.24 -9.50 12.23
N ILE A 135 7.34 -9.85 10.94
CA ILE A 135 8.57 -10.39 10.37
C ILE A 135 9.67 -9.32 10.25
N GLY A 136 9.30 -8.08 9.87
CA GLY A 136 10.21 -6.95 9.81
C GLY A 136 10.81 -6.62 11.18
N GLN A 137 9.97 -6.50 12.22
CA GLN A 137 10.43 -6.25 13.59
C GLN A 137 11.27 -7.42 14.14
N ARG A 138 10.97 -8.67 13.79
CA ARG A 138 11.66 -9.85 14.31
C ARG A 138 13.07 -10.03 13.75
N LEU A 139 13.25 -9.77 12.46
CA LEU A 139 14.51 -9.99 11.73
C LEU A 139 15.36 -8.72 11.58
N ARG A 140 14.75 -7.53 11.71
CA ARG A 140 15.41 -6.21 11.66
C ARG A 140 16.23 -5.95 10.39
N THR A 141 15.79 -6.52 9.28
CA THR A 141 16.33 -6.34 7.92
C THR A 141 15.24 -5.83 6.99
N GLY A 142 15.61 -5.26 5.84
CA GLY A 142 14.67 -4.91 4.77
C GLY A 142 14.07 -6.14 4.06
N PRO A 143 13.09 -5.94 3.16
CA PRO A 143 12.35 -7.01 2.49
C PRO A 143 13.23 -8.12 1.89
N VAL A 144 14.19 -7.76 1.02
CA VAL A 144 15.13 -8.73 0.42
C VAL A 144 15.92 -9.49 1.50
N GLY A 145 16.32 -8.83 2.58
CA GLY A 145 17.03 -9.47 3.70
C GLY A 145 16.15 -10.44 4.51
N VAL A 146 14.87 -10.09 4.72
CA VAL A 146 13.87 -10.94 5.40
C VAL A 146 13.66 -12.25 4.66
N TRP A 147 13.39 -12.19 3.36
CA TRP A 147 13.07 -13.40 2.59
C TRP A 147 14.29 -14.31 2.41
N ASN A 148 15.47 -13.74 2.21
CA ASN A 148 16.74 -14.47 2.21
C ASN A 148 17.03 -15.18 3.55
N ALA A 149 16.69 -14.54 4.67
CA ALA A 149 16.88 -15.09 6.00
C ALA A 149 15.94 -16.27 6.31
N ILE A 150 14.68 -16.19 5.88
CA ILE A 150 13.71 -17.29 6.04
C ILE A 150 14.21 -18.52 5.27
N HIS A 151 14.52 -18.36 3.98
CA HIS A 151 15.10 -19.40 3.16
C HIS A 151 15.79 -18.79 1.92
N PRO A 152 17.04 -19.16 1.58
CA PRO A 152 17.74 -18.57 0.44
C PRO A 152 16.96 -18.65 -0.89
N TYR A 153 16.18 -19.71 -1.15
CA TYR A 153 15.39 -19.79 -2.39
C TYR A 153 14.23 -18.79 -2.49
N LEU A 154 13.86 -18.09 -1.40
CA LEU A 154 12.77 -17.11 -1.36
C LEU A 154 13.24 -15.67 -1.57
N GLY A 155 14.55 -15.40 -1.70
CA GLY A 155 15.08 -14.04 -1.89
C GLY A 155 14.45 -13.27 -3.06
N GLY A 156 13.94 -13.97 -4.08
CA GLY A 156 13.22 -13.38 -5.21
C GLY A 156 11.92 -12.66 -4.83
N VAL A 157 11.27 -13.03 -3.73
CA VAL A 157 10.03 -12.38 -3.26
C VAL A 157 10.29 -10.91 -2.91
N GLY A 158 11.38 -10.61 -2.18
CA GLY A 158 11.74 -9.23 -1.85
C GLY A 158 12.22 -8.40 -3.05
N VAL A 159 12.84 -9.05 -4.03
CA VAL A 159 13.23 -8.37 -5.29
C VAL A 159 11.98 -8.03 -6.10
N SER A 160 11.02 -8.96 -6.15
CA SER A 160 9.71 -8.76 -6.80
C SER A 160 8.92 -7.63 -6.13
N ALA A 161 8.81 -7.62 -4.79
CA ALA A 161 8.20 -6.52 -4.02
C ALA A 161 8.87 -5.16 -4.29
N ALA A 162 10.21 -5.12 -4.38
CA ALA A 162 10.94 -3.89 -4.71
C ALA A 162 10.69 -3.41 -6.15
N ILE A 163 10.55 -4.32 -7.13
CA ILE A 163 10.19 -3.96 -8.51
C ILE A 163 8.75 -3.44 -8.59
N VAL A 164 7.79 -4.11 -7.95
CA VAL A 164 6.38 -3.64 -7.89
C VAL A 164 6.31 -2.25 -7.25
N SER A 165 7.00 -2.06 -6.12
CA SER A 165 7.07 -0.76 -5.44
C SER A 165 7.69 0.33 -6.30
N PHE A 166 8.72 0.02 -7.08
CA PHE A 166 9.29 0.96 -8.04
C PHE A 166 8.28 1.31 -9.15
N LEU A 167 7.63 0.32 -9.77
CA LEU A 167 6.62 0.53 -10.81
C LEU A 167 5.44 1.37 -10.32
N VAL A 168 4.98 1.15 -9.08
CA VAL A 168 3.91 1.95 -8.47
C VAL A 168 4.38 3.37 -8.14
N ALA A 169 5.61 3.55 -7.65
CA ALA A 169 6.19 4.87 -7.43
C ALA A 169 6.36 5.70 -8.72
N LEU A 170 6.46 5.07 -9.90
CA LEU A 170 6.49 5.79 -11.18
C LEU A 170 5.17 6.54 -11.43
N TYR A 171 4.05 5.82 -11.58
CA TYR A 171 2.77 6.45 -11.96
C TYR A 171 2.14 7.24 -10.80
N TYR A 172 2.34 6.82 -9.55
CA TYR A 172 1.78 7.53 -8.39
C TYR A 172 2.42 8.92 -8.22
N ASN A 173 3.65 9.14 -8.73
CA ASN A 173 4.25 10.49 -8.73
C ASN A 173 3.66 11.41 -9.80
N VAL A 174 3.06 10.86 -10.86
CA VAL A 174 2.34 11.63 -11.87
C VAL A 174 1.08 12.25 -11.26
N ILE A 175 0.43 11.52 -10.34
CA ILE A 175 -0.71 12.04 -9.59
C ILE A 175 -0.29 13.20 -8.66
N ILE A 176 0.85 13.07 -7.99
CA ILE A 176 1.47 14.16 -7.20
C ILE A 176 1.82 15.35 -8.10
N THR A 177 2.31 15.09 -9.32
CA THR A 177 2.62 16.09 -10.34
C THR A 177 1.38 16.90 -10.74
N TRP A 178 0.25 16.24 -10.97
CA TRP A 178 -1.04 16.92 -11.22
C TRP A 178 -1.48 17.76 -10.01
N CYS A 179 -1.35 17.24 -8.78
CA CYS A 179 -1.65 18.01 -7.57
C CYS A 179 -0.79 19.27 -7.45
N ILE A 180 0.50 19.19 -7.80
CA ILE A 180 1.44 20.34 -7.82
C ILE A 180 1.01 21.37 -8.85
N TYR A 181 0.68 20.95 -10.08
CA TYR A 181 0.22 21.86 -11.14
C TYR A 181 -1.08 22.57 -10.76
N TYR A 182 -2.06 21.85 -10.22
CA TYR A 182 -3.31 22.45 -9.74
C TYR A 182 -3.10 23.37 -8.53
N LEU A 183 -2.19 23.02 -7.60
CA LEU A 183 -1.84 23.87 -6.46
C LEU A 183 -1.23 25.20 -6.91
N PHE A 184 -0.33 25.20 -7.90
CA PHE A 184 0.23 26.45 -8.45
C PHE A 184 -0.87 27.32 -9.10
N ASN A 185 -1.77 26.72 -9.86
CA ASN A 185 -2.91 27.42 -10.47
C ASN A 185 -3.96 27.91 -9.45
N SER A 186 -3.99 27.32 -8.25
CA SER A 186 -4.94 27.70 -7.18
C SER A 186 -4.63 29.06 -6.53
N PHE A 187 -3.45 29.65 -6.77
CA PHE A 187 -3.09 30.97 -6.25
C PHE A 187 -3.63 32.15 -7.09
N ALA A 188 -4.37 31.88 -8.17
CA ALA A 188 -5.05 32.90 -8.97
C ALA A 188 -6.28 33.47 -8.25
N THR A 189 -6.62 34.74 -8.53
CA THR A 189 -7.83 35.40 -7.98
C THR A 189 -9.13 34.84 -8.55
N GLN A 190 -9.10 34.44 -9.82
CA GLN A 190 -10.10 33.62 -10.48
C GLN A 190 -9.44 32.30 -10.87
N LEU A 191 -10.05 31.16 -10.52
CA LEU A 191 -9.49 29.85 -10.83
C LEU A 191 -9.55 29.59 -12.35
N PRO A 192 -8.49 29.05 -12.99
CA PRO A 192 -8.49 28.85 -14.44
C PRO A 192 -9.66 27.99 -14.94
N TRP A 193 -10.04 26.94 -14.20
CA TRP A 193 -11.15 26.05 -14.50
C TRP A 193 -12.55 26.62 -14.21
N SER A 194 -12.66 27.92 -13.88
CA SER A 194 -13.94 28.55 -13.50
C SER A 194 -14.85 28.92 -14.68
N ALA A 195 -14.29 29.10 -15.88
CA ALA A 195 -15.05 29.49 -17.07
C ALA A 195 -14.34 29.01 -18.34
N CYS A 196 -15.11 28.73 -19.40
CA CYS A 196 -14.53 28.39 -20.69
C CYS A 196 -13.73 29.56 -21.29
N PRO A 197 -12.55 29.30 -21.89
CA PRO A 197 -11.82 30.31 -22.64
C PRO A 197 -12.61 30.79 -23.87
N ARG A 198 -12.30 32.00 -24.33
CA ARG A 198 -12.87 32.60 -25.53
C ARG A 198 -11.79 32.89 -26.56
N GLU A 199 -11.90 32.27 -27.72
CA GLU A 199 -11.06 32.55 -28.88
C GLU A 199 -11.82 33.43 -29.87
N ASN A 200 -11.20 34.53 -30.31
CA ASN A 200 -11.80 35.51 -31.23
C ASN A 200 -13.20 36.03 -30.82
N GLY A 201 -13.49 36.04 -29.51
CA GLY A 201 -14.77 36.47 -28.94
C GLY A 201 -15.83 35.36 -28.84
N THR A 202 -15.63 34.22 -29.50
CA THR A 202 -16.48 33.02 -29.38
C THR A 202 -15.96 32.08 -28.28
N ILE A 203 -16.86 31.36 -27.61
CA ILE A 203 -16.49 30.29 -26.67
C ILE A 203 -15.89 29.13 -27.48
N VAL A 204 -14.81 28.51 -26.98
CA VAL A 204 -14.20 27.33 -27.62
C VAL A 204 -15.23 26.19 -27.71
N ARG A 205 -15.42 25.65 -28.92
CA ARG A 205 -16.45 24.63 -29.20
C ARG A 205 -16.34 23.40 -28.30
N GLU A 206 -15.11 22.88 -28.13
CA GLU A 206 -14.81 21.74 -27.26
C GLU A 206 -15.25 22.00 -25.81
N CYS A 207 -15.01 23.21 -25.28
CA CYS A 207 -15.44 23.58 -23.93
C CYS A 207 -16.96 23.76 -23.81
N SER A 208 -17.65 24.17 -24.89
CA SER A 208 -19.12 24.24 -24.91
C SER A 208 -19.81 22.89 -25.09
N ALA A 209 -19.10 21.88 -25.64
CA ALA A 209 -19.57 20.50 -25.75
C ALA A 209 -19.26 19.68 -24.47
N SER A 210 -18.15 20.02 -23.80
CA SER A 210 -17.73 19.41 -22.53
C SER A 210 -18.83 19.52 -21.46
N SER A 211 -18.91 18.52 -20.58
CA SER A 211 -19.83 18.49 -19.44
C SER A 211 -19.72 19.72 -18.53
N SER A 212 -18.49 20.22 -18.31
CA SER A 212 -18.21 21.48 -17.61
C SER A 212 -16.89 22.11 -18.06
N ALA A 213 -16.71 23.41 -17.76
CA ALA A 213 -15.45 24.12 -18.01
C ALA A 213 -14.26 23.50 -17.25
N THR A 214 -14.53 22.81 -16.14
CA THR A 214 -13.52 22.09 -15.37
C THR A 214 -13.14 20.76 -16.03
N SER A 215 -14.07 20.07 -16.70
CA SER A 215 -13.76 18.90 -17.54
C SER A 215 -12.87 19.30 -18.73
N TYR A 216 -13.17 20.41 -19.39
CA TYR A 216 -12.30 20.97 -20.44
C TYR A 216 -10.91 21.35 -19.89
N PHE A 217 -10.84 22.04 -18.75
CA PHE A 217 -9.55 22.40 -18.13
C PHE A 217 -8.70 21.16 -17.81
N TRP A 218 -9.31 20.07 -17.31
CA TRP A 218 -8.59 18.82 -17.12
C TRP A 218 -8.10 18.25 -18.45
N ASN A 219 -9.01 17.87 -19.36
CA ASN A 219 -8.65 17.09 -20.55
C ASN A 219 -7.78 17.89 -21.53
N ARG A 220 -7.97 19.21 -21.67
CA ARG A 220 -7.28 20.05 -22.65
C ARG A 220 -6.14 20.90 -22.06
N GLU A 221 -6.40 21.72 -21.05
CA GLU A 221 -5.37 22.68 -20.55
C GLU A 221 -4.35 22.02 -19.61
N ALA A 222 -4.79 21.12 -18.73
CA ALA A 222 -3.92 20.50 -17.74
C ALA A 222 -3.07 19.37 -18.33
N ILE A 223 -3.67 18.39 -19.01
CA ILE A 223 -2.97 17.21 -19.53
C ILE A 223 -2.94 17.07 -21.06
N ASP A 224 -3.68 17.91 -21.80
CA ASP A 224 -3.78 17.93 -23.27
C ASP A 224 -3.90 16.52 -23.90
N THR A 225 -5.03 15.88 -23.64
CA THR A 225 -5.23 14.44 -23.89
C THR A 225 -5.34 14.15 -25.39
N SER A 226 -4.60 13.12 -25.85
CA SER A 226 -4.74 12.58 -27.22
C SER A 226 -5.92 11.61 -27.34
N GLU A 227 -6.35 11.31 -28.56
CA GLU A 227 -7.50 10.42 -28.82
C GLU A 227 -7.21 8.93 -28.53
N SER A 228 -5.94 8.54 -28.42
CA SER A 228 -5.52 7.13 -28.30
C SER A 228 -4.20 6.97 -27.54
N ILE A 229 -4.05 5.83 -26.84
CA ILE A 229 -2.80 5.47 -26.14
C ILE A 229 -1.58 5.34 -27.06
N GLY A 230 -1.78 5.16 -28.36
CA GLY A 230 -0.69 5.13 -29.35
C GLY A 230 -0.14 6.51 -29.71
N ASP A 231 -0.95 7.56 -29.53
CA ASP A 231 -0.67 8.91 -30.01
C ASP A 231 -0.03 9.73 -28.89
N PHE A 232 1.28 9.54 -28.72
CA PHE A 232 2.07 10.27 -27.73
C PHE A 232 2.12 11.78 -27.99
N GLU A 233 1.96 12.20 -29.25
CA GLU A 233 2.11 13.57 -29.78
C GLU A 233 3.44 14.24 -29.38
N GLY A 234 3.54 14.81 -28.18
CA GLY A 234 4.76 15.41 -27.62
C GLY A 234 4.87 15.28 -26.10
N PHE A 235 5.70 16.11 -25.47
CA PHE A 235 5.74 16.25 -24.01
C PHE A 235 5.03 17.53 -23.58
N VAL A 236 4.04 17.40 -22.71
CA VAL A 236 3.31 18.52 -22.11
C VAL A 236 4.24 19.24 -21.13
N TYR A 237 4.72 20.43 -21.51
CA TYR A 237 5.88 21.08 -20.88
C TYR A 237 5.64 21.43 -19.40
N HIS A 238 4.45 21.93 -19.03
CA HIS A 238 4.12 22.32 -17.66
C HIS A 238 3.98 21.11 -16.72
N ILE A 239 3.41 20.01 -17.21
CA ILE A 239 3.38 18.73 -16.48
C ILE A 239 4.80 18.15 -16.35
N THR A 240 5.61 18.24 -17.41
CA THR A 240 7.00 17.77 -17.40
C THR A 240 7.86 18.50 -16.38
N ILE A 241 7.77 19.84 -16.32
CA ILE A 241 8.45 20.65 -15.28
C ILE A 241 7.94 20.28 -13.87
N SER A 242 6.63 20.10 -13.73
CA SER A 242 6.01 19.72 -12.46
C SER A 242 6.47 18.33 -11.99
N LEU A 243 6.71 17.38 -12.90
CA LEU A 243 7.22 16.03 -12.59
C LEU A 243 8.65 16.07 -12.08
N VAL A 244 9.52 16.86 -12.72
CA VAL A 244 10.90 17.07 -12.25
C VAL A 244 10.90 17.70 -10.86
N PHE A 245 10.02 18.66 -10.60
CA PHE A 245 9.84 19.26 -9.27
C PHE A 245 9.30 18.26 -8.24
N ALA A 246 8.34 17.40 -8.61
CA ALA A 246 7.81 16.35 -7.75
C ALA A 246 8.89 15.36 -7.31
N TRP A 247 9.69 14.83 -8.25
CA TRP A 247 10.81 13.94 -7.94
C TRP A 247 11.91 14.61 -7.11
N PHE A 248 12.20 15.89 -7.36
CA PHE A 248 13.14 16.67 -6.54
C PHE A 248 12.64 16.83 -5.10
N LEU A 249 11.35 17.14 -4.91
CA LEU A 249 10.75 17.29 -3.58
C LEU A 249 10.73 15.96 -2.80
N ILE A 250 10.40 14.84 -3.47
CA ILE A 250 10.50 13.50 -2.91
C ILE A 250 11.94 13.17 -2.50
N TYR A 251 12.92 13.45 -3.36
CA TYR A 251 14.33 13.26 -3.04
C TYR A 251 14.74 14.01 -1.77
N LEU A 252 14.39 15.29 -1.64
CA LEU A 252 14.69 16.09 -0.44
C LEU A 252 14.09 15.50 0.84
N CYS A 253 12.88 14.94 0.77
CA CYS A 253 12.22 14.32 1.93
C CYS A 253 12.90 12.99 2.33
N VAL A 254 13.29 12.17 1.35
CA VAL A 254 13.74 10.78 1.56
C VAL A 254 15.28 10.63 1.65
N MET A 255 16.09 11.61 1.21
CA MET A 255 17.55 11.49 1.08
C MET A 255 18.34 11.08 2.35
N ARG A 256 17.77 11.20 3.56
CA ARG A 256 18.37 10.72 4.84
C ARG A 256 17.59 9.57 5.49
N GLY A 257 16.68 8.92 4.76
CA GLY A 257 15.75 7.90 5.26
C GLY A 257 14.88 8.43 6.42
N ILE A 258 14.50 7.52 7.33
CA ILE A 258 13.61 7.80 8.47
C ILE A 258 13.96 9.02 9.34
N LYS A 259 15.22 9.46 9.41
CA LYS A 259 15.63 10.66 10.18
C LYS A 259 15.17 11.98 9.56
N SER A 260 14.86 11.98 8.26
CA SER A 260 14.28 13.11 7.54
C SER A 260 12.78 12.90 7.34
N SER A 261 12.40 11.80 6.70
CA SER A 261 10.99 11.52 6.40
C SER A 261 10.14 11.43 7.67
N GLY A 262 10.65 10.83 8.75
CA GLY A 262 9.95 10.74 10.04
C GLY A 262 9.59 12.08 10.70
N LYS A 263 10.20 13.20 10.29
CA LYS A 263 9.76 14.54 10.74
C LYS A 263 8.66 15.10 9.85
N VAL A 264 8.79 14.95 8.53
CA VAL A 264 7.79 15.35 7.54
C VAL A 264 6.49 14.55 7.72
N MET A 265 6.59 13.28 8.11
CA MET A 265 5.48 12.35 8.35
C MET A 265 4.47 12.83 9.39
N TYR A 266 4.87 13.67 10.36
CA TYR A 266 3.90 14.28 11.27
C TYR A 266 2.97 15.25 10.54
N LEU A 267 3.51 16.05 9.61
CA LEU A 267 2.72 17.00 8.83
C LEU A 267 1.84 16.26 7.80
N THR A 268 2.42 15.32 7.05
CA THR A 268 1.68 14.57 6.03
C THR A 268 0.60 13.66 6.61
N ALA A 269 0.78 13.13 7.83
CA ALA A 269 -0.27 12.39 8.53
C ALA A 269 -1.39 13.31 9.06
N THR A 270 -1.06 14.47 9.64
CA THR A 270 -2.05 15.26 10.40
C THR A 270 -2.79 16.30 9.56
N PHE A 271 -2.13 16.96 8.60
CA PHE A 271 -2.73 18.01 7.79
C PHE A 271 -3.98 17.55 6.99
N PRO A 272 -4.01 16.33 6.40
CA PRO A 272 -5.19 15.84 5.69
C PRO A 272 -6.44 15.72 6.57
N TYR A 273 -6.31 15.30 7.84
CA TYR A 273 -7.45 15.26 8.76
C TYR A 273 -7.99 16.66 9.08
N VAL A 274 -7.11 17.65 9.25
CA VAL A 274 -7.52 19.04 9.48
C VAL A 274 -8.32 19.56 8.29
N VAL A 275 -7.81 19.40 7.07
CA VAL A 275 -8.50 19.83 5.84
C VAL A 275 -9.81 19.06 5.66
N THR A 276 -9.80 17.73 5.78
CA THR A 276 -11.01 16.89 5.67
C THR A 276 -12.08 17.29 6.70
N THR A 277 -11.68 17.71 7.91
CA THR A 277 -12.63 18.22 8.93
C THR A 277 -13.27 19.55 8.50
N VAL A 278 -12.48 20.48 7.94
CA VAL A 278 -13.01 21.75 7.43
C VAL A 278 -13.94 21.51 6.24
N PHE A 279 -13.58 20.60 5.33
CA PHE A 279 -14.44 20.19 4.23
C PHE A 279 -15.73 19.50 4.70
N LEU A 280 -15.69 18.66 5.74
CA LEU A 280 -16.89 18.04 6.33
C LEU A 280 -17.88 19.09 6.85
N ILE A 281 -17.37 20.06 7.64
CA ILE A 281 -18.20 21.13 8.20
C ILE A 281 -18.85 21.95 7.08
N ARG A 282 -18.13 22.20 5.97
CA ARG A 282 -18.69 22.89 4.81
C ARG A 282 -19.69 22.02 4.03
N SER A 283 -19.37 20.75 3.78
CA SER A 283 -20.14 19.89 2.88
C SER A 283 -21.48 19.46 3.46
N VAL A 284 -21.58 19.26 4.78
CA VAL A 284 -22.86 18.94 5.46
C VAL A 284 -23.85 20.11 5.43
N VAL A 285 -23.38 21.34 5.22
CA VAL A 285 -24.23 22.56 5.11
C VAL A 285 -24.73 22.78 3.67
N LEU A 286 -24.30 21.98 2.69
CA LEU A 286 -24.74 22.09 1.30
C LEU A 286 -26.13 21.45 1.10
N GLU A 287 -26.92 22.06 0.22
CA GLU A 287 -28.20 21.49 -0.23
C GLU A 287 -27.95 20.17 -0.98
N GLY A 288 -28.76 19.13 -0.74
CA GLY A 288 -28.56 17.80 -1.36
C GLY A 288 -27.45 16.95 -0.74
N ALA A 289 -26.70 17.44 0.26
CA ALA A 289 -25.70 16.64 0.97
C ALA A 289 -26.31 15.40 1.66
N THR A 290 -27.55 15.52 2.14
CA THR A 290 -28.34 14.41 2.70
C THR A 290 -28.62 13.31 1.70
N ASP A 291 -28.81 13.65 0.43
CA ASP A 291 -29.18 12.70 -0.62
C ASP A 291 -27.95 11.89 -1.08
N GLY A 292 -26.78 12.54 -1.17
CA GLY A 292 -25.51 11.85 -1.37
C GLY A 292 -25.16 10.90 -0.22
N LEU A 293 -25.38 11.30 1.03
CA LEU A 293 -25.25 10.38 2.19
C LEU A 293 -26.28 9.25 2.17
N ARG A 294 -27.52 9.52 1.74
CA ARG A 294 -28.55 8.50 1.58
C ARG A 294 -28.17 7.49 0.51
N TYR A 295 -27.60 7.94 -0.61
CA TYR A 295 -27.04 7.06 -1.64
C TYR A 295 -25.89 6.20 -1.08
N MET A 296 -24.95 6.80 -0.36
CA MET A 296 -23.83 6.08 0.28
C MET A 296 -24.31 4.99 1.27
N LEU A 297 -25.40 5.23 2.00
CA LEU A 297 -25.88 4.33 3.05
C LEU A 297 -26.95 3.34 2.59
N THR A 298 -27.55 3.51 1.41
CA THR A 298 -28.55 2.59 0.86
C THR A 298 -27.84 1.43 0.15
N PRO A 299 -27.99 0.16 0.58
CA PRO A 299 -27.25 -0.95 0.00
C PRO A 299 -28.02 -1.62 -1.15
N ASP A 300 -27.45 -1.63 -2.36
CA ASP A 300 -27.92 -2.54 -3.42
C ASP A 300 -27.32 -3.94 -3.21
N LEU A 301 -28.04 -4.78 -2.49
CA LEU A 301 -27.60 -6.15 -2.15
C LEU A 301 -27.41 -7.05 -3.38
N ASN A 302 -27.98 -6.72 -4.53
CA ASN A 302 -27.80 -7.52 -5.76
C ASN A 302 -26.35 -7.47 -6.25
N ARG A 303 -25.65 -6.34 -6.03
CA ARG A 303 -24.23 -6.18 -6.40
C ARG A 303 -23.30 -7.13 -5.64
N LEU A 304 -23.69 -7.61 -4.46
CA LEU A 304 -22.89 -8.57 -3.68
C LEU A 304 -22.76 -9.96 -4.35
N LEU A 305 -23.61 -10.25 -5.34
CA LEU A 305 -23.54 -11.47 -6.14
C LEU A 305 -22.47 -11.39 -7.24
N ASP A 306 -22.00 -10.20 -7.61
CA ASP A 306 -20.93 -10.03 -8.60
C ASP A 306 -19.55 -10.26 -7.94
N PRO A 307 -18.76 -11.27 -8.38
CA PRO A 307 -17.40 -11.49 -7.87
C PRO A 307 -16.46 -10.28 -8.04
N ASN A 308 -16.72 -9.39 -9.00
CA ASN A 308 -15.92 -8.18 -9.22
C ASN A 308 -15.96 -7.25 -8.00
N VAL A 309 -17.08 -7.16 -7.30
CA VAL A 309 -17.24 -6.31 -6.10
C VAL A 309 -16.29 -6.77 -4.99
N TRP A 310 -16.16 -8.08 -4.80
CA TRP A 310 -15.26 -8.68 -3.81
C TRP A 310 -13.78 -8.52 -4.21
N LEU A 311 -13.48 -8.64 -5.51
CA LEU A 311 -12.13 -8.39 -6.04
C LEU A 311 -11.72 -6.92 -5.86
N GLU A 312 -12.56 -5.97 -6.25
CA GLU A 312 -12.28 -4.54 -6.09
C GLU A 312 -12.15 -4.14 -4.61
N ALA A 313 -12.95 -4.73 -3.71
CA ALA A 313 -12.83 -4.53 -2.27
C ALA A 313 -11.49 -5.04 -1.71
N ALA A 314 -11.07 -6.26 -2.09
CA ALA A 314 -9.79 -6.84 -1.68
C ALA A 314 -8.60 -6.05 -2.23
N THR A 315 -8.59 -5.76 -3.54
CA THR A 315 -7.55 -4.93 -4.17
C THR A 315 -7.43 -3.57 -3.48
N GLN A 316 -8.55 -2.90 -3.18
CA GLN A 316 -8.53 -1.62 -2.45
C GLN A 316 -7.85 -1.72 -1.08
N ILE A 317 -7.90 -2.86 -0.39
CA ILE A 317 -7.24 -3.06 0.92
C ILE A 317 -5.72 -3.19 0.74
N PHE A 318 -5.25 -3.94 -0.26
CA PHE A 318 -3.81 -4.03 -0.57
C PHE A 318 -3.18 -2.65 -0.79
N TYR A 319 -3.83 -1.82 -1.62
CA TYR A 319 -3.42 -0.43 -1.86
C TYR A 319 -3.54 0.44 -0.61
N SER A 320 -4.71 0.43 0.05
CA SER A 320 -5.02 1.30 1.20
C SER A 320 -4.24 0.96 2.46
N MET A 321 -3.54 -0.17 2.52
CA MET A 321 -2.69 -0.54 3.65
C MET A 321 -1.21 -0.62 3.29
N GLY A 322 -0.85 -0.54 2.00
CA GLY A 322 0.53 -0.70 1.55
C GLY A 322 1.08 -2.12 1.75
N LEU A 323 0.24 -3.14 1.54
CA LEU A 323 0.59 -4.55 1.70
C LEU A 323 1.29 -5.12 0.46
N GLY A 324 2.33 -5.93 0.62
CA GLY A 324 3.10 -6.55 -0.47
C GLY A 324 4.16 -5.65 -1.12
N PHE A 325 4.28 -4.40 -0.66
CA PHE A 325 5.30 -3.44 -1.10
C PHE A 325 6.62 -3.57 -0.31
N GLY A 326 6.59 -4.19 0.87
CA GLY A 326 7.74 -4.27 1.78
C GLY A 326 8.09 -2.96 2.50
N GLY A 327 7.35 -1.87 2.26
CA GLY A 327 7.48 -0.62 3.01
C GLY A 327 7.20 -0.81 4.51
N LEU A 328 6.20 -1.64 4.86
CA LEU A 328 5.86 -1.96 6.25
C LEU A 328 6.93 -2.81 6.92
N ILE A 329 7.49 -3.79 6.20
CA ILE A 329 8.65 -4.58 6.66
C ILE A 329 9.83 -3.64 6.96
N ALA A 330 10.12 -2.68 6.08
CA ALA A 330 11.17 -1.68 6.29
C ALA A 330 10.88 -0.82 7.53
N PHE A 331 9.69 -0.23 7.68
CA PHE A 331 9.32 0.57 8.84
C PHE A 331 9.36 -0.21 10.17
N ALA A 332 8.91 -1.47 10.16
CA ALA A 332 8.94 -2.34 11.34
C ALA A 332 10.36 -2.75 11.75
N SER A 333 11.30 -2.88 10.80
CA SER A 333 12.69 -3.24 11.07
C SER A 333 13.42 -2.24 12.00
N TYR A 334 12.97 -0.99 12.00
CA TYR A 334 13.48 0.11 12.83
C TYR A 334 12.90 0.12 14.25
N ASN A 335 11.83 -0.63 14.53
CA ASN A 335 11.27 -0.75 15.88
C ASN A 335 12.17 -1.57 16.83
N PRO A 336 12.08 -1.33 18.15
CA PRO A 336 12.62 -2.24 19.16
C PRO A 336 11.98 -3.63 19.08
N VAL A 337 12.74 -4.68 19.41
CA VAL A 337 12.27 -6.08 19.32
C VAL A 337 11.05 -6.35 20.21
N LYS A 338 11.00 -5.73 21.40
CA LYS A 338 9.91 -5.85 22.39
C LYS A 338 8.73 -4.90 22.17
N ASN A 339 8.55 -4.38 20.96
CA ASN A 339 7.41 -3.53 20.63
C ASN A 339 6.14 -4.36 20.35
N ASN A 340 4.97 -3.89 20.79
CA ASN A 340 3.70 -4.62 20.62
C ASN A 340 3.08 -4.41 19.22
N CYS A 341 3.68 -5.04 18.20
CA CYS A 341 3.22 -4.98 16.81
C CYS A 341 1.78 -5.49 16.60
N LYS A 342 1.28 -6.38 17.47
CA LYS A 342 -0.12 -6.86 17.42
C LYS A 342 -1.11 -5.73 17.77
N LYS A 343 -0.84 -4.96 18.83
CA LYS A 343 -1.66 -3.78 19.18
C LYS A 343 -1.54 -2.69 18.12
N ASP A 344 -0.34 -2.48 17.58
CA ASP A 344 -0.12 -1.52 16.50
C ASP A 344 -0.97 -1.87 15.26
N CYS A 345 -0.90 -3.11 14.78
CA CYS A 345 -1.67 -3.59 13.62
C CYS A 345 -3.17 -3.33 13.78
N VAL A 346 -3.77 -3.74 14.91
CA VAL A 346 -5.21 -3.55 15.16
C VAL A 346 -5.58 -2.07 15.17
N LEU A 347 -4.76 -1.21 15.79
CA LEU A 347 -5.04 0.22 15.89
C LEU A 347 -4.83 0.96 14.55
N LEU A 348 -3.85 0.55 13.75
CA LEU A 348 -3.55 1.12 12.43
C LEU A 348 -4.59 0.69 11.37
N SER A 349 -5.02 -0.58 11.35
CA SER A 349 -6.17 -1.01 10.54
C SER A 349 -7.46 -0.32 10.99
N LEU A 350 -7.65 -0.17 12.31
CA LEU A 350 -8.58 0.73 12.97
C LEU A 350 -8.65 2.10 12.28
N CYS A 351 -7.53 2.82 12.33
CA CYS A 351 -7.38 4.16 11.77
C CYS A 351 -7.66 4.21 10.27
N ASN A 352 -7.12 3.26 9.48
CA ASN A 352 -7.32 3.23 8.04
C ASN A 352 -8.80 3.01 7.65
N LEU A 353 -9.50 2.06 8.27
CA LEU A 353 -10.93 1.82 8.04
C LEU A 353 -11.77 3.07 8.39
N LEU A 354 -11.54 3.64 9.58
CA LEU A 354 -12.26 4.85 10.00
C LEU A 354 -11.98 6.03 9.07
N THR A 355 -10.74 6.17 8.58
CA THR A 355 -10.36 7.25 7.67
C THR A 355 -11.04 7.10 6.30
N SER A 356 -11.08 5.89 5.73
CA SER A 356 -11.80 5.62 4.47
C SER A 356 -13.30 5.92 4.56
N LEU A 357 -13.94 5.57 5.68
CA LEU A 357 -15.35 5.90 5.92
C LEU A 357 -15.54 7.42 6.13
N TYR A 358 -14.62 8.06 6.84
CA TYR A 358 -14.65 9.49 7.13
C TYR A 358 -14.48 10.35 5.87
N THR A 359 -13.52 10.01 5.01
CA THR A 359 -13.37 10.65 3.69
C THR A 359 -14.60 10.38 2.84
N ALA A 360 -15.11 9.15 2.77
CA ALA A 360 -16.33 8.86 2.01
C ALA A 360 -17.52 9.73 2.43
N VAL A 361 -17.78 9.91 3.73
CA VAL A 361 -18.84 10.82 4.22
C VAL A 361 -18.68 12.23 3.66
N VAL A 362 -17.46 12.81 3.70
CA VAL A 362 -17.19 14.14 3.13
C VAL A 362 -17.45 14.17 1.62
N ILE A 363 -17.00 13.13 0.92
CA ILE A 363 -17.04 13.05 -0.53
C ILE A 363 -18.48 12.89 -1.03
N PHE A 364 -19.26 12.00 -0.40
CA PHE A 364 -20.67 11.79 -0.75
C PHE A 364 -21.55 13.00 -0.43
N CYS A 365 -21.28 13.80 0.61
CA CYS A 365 -21.95 15.09 0.80
C CYS A 365 -21.75 16.03 -0.40
N VAL A 366 -20.52 16.12 -0.92
CA VAL A 366 -20.20 16.97 -2.08
C VAL A 366 -20.81 16.41 -3.37
N LEU A 367 -20.78 15.09 -3.57
CA LEU A 367 -21.44 14.43 -4.71
C LEU A 367 -22.96 14.60 -4.70
N GLY A 368 -23.61 14.58 -3.52
CA GLY A 368 -25.04 14.84 -3.40
C GLY A 368 -25.43 16.27 -3.82
N TYR A 369 -24.62 17.26 -3.40
CA TYR A 369 -24.77 18.65 -3.86
C TYR A 369 -24.55 18.78 -5.38
N MET A 370 -23.46 18.21 -5.91
CA MET A 370 -23.18 18.25 -7.35
C MET A 370 -24.25 17.54 -8.19
N GLY A 371 -24.73 16.38 -7.74
CA GLY A 371 -25.83 15.66 -8.40
C GLY A 371 -27.12 16.48 -8.44
N LEU A 372 -27.44 17.20 -7.36
CA LEU A 372 -28.60 18.10 -7.31
C LEU A 372 -28.45 19.29 -8.26
N GLN A 373 -27.25 19.89 -8.36
CA GLN A 373 -26.99 20.97 -9.31
C GLN A 373 -27.03 20.50 -10.76
N ASN A 374 -26.42 19.36 -11.08
CA ASN A 374 -26.42 18.79 -12.42
C ASN A 374 -27.83 18.38 -12.84
N TYR A 375 -28.63 17.84 -11.92
CA TYR A 375 -30.05 17.56 -12.15
C TYR A 375 -30.85 18.83 -12.43
N ARG A 376 -30.70 19.89 -11.62
CA ARG A 376 -31.34 21.19 -11.87
C ARG A 376 -30.93 21.79 -13.22
N SER A 377 -29.64 21.74 -13.56
CA SER A 377 -29.11 22.19 -14.86
C SER A 377 -29.68 21.39 -16.04
N CYS A 378 -29.87 20.08 -15.88
CA CYS A 378 -30.54 19.23 -16.88
C CYS A 378 -32.01 19.64 -17.07
N LEU A 379 -32.76 19.79 -15.96
CA LEU A 379 -34.16 20.26 -16.02
C LEU A 379 -34.28 21.65 -16.65
N ASP A 380 -33.35 22.55 -16.36
CA ASP A 380 -33.30 23.91 -16.91
C ASP A 380 -33.12 23.91 -18.44
N LYS A 381 -32.28 23.01 -18.97
CA LYS A 381 -32.10 22.82 -20.42
C LYS A 381 -33.37 22.24 -21.07
N ASP A 382 -33.95 21.20 -20.45
CA ASP A 382 -35.21 20.59 -20.91
C ASP A 382 -36.39 21.59 -20.89
N MET A 383 -36.46 22.46 -19.88
CA MET A 383 -37.44 23.55 -19.79
C MET A 383 -37.18 24.66 -20.83
N ALA A 384 -35.92 25.01 -21.10
CA ALA A 384 -35.59 26.03 -22.08
C ALA A 384 -36.08 25.67 -23.50
N MET A 385 -36.12 24.38 -23.86
CA MET A 385 -36.67 23.91 -25.14
C MET A 385 -38.16 24.26 -25.34
N ILE A 386 -38.92 24.59 -24.29
CA ILE A 386 -40.29 25.10 -24.43
C ILE A 386 -40.32 26.40 -25.25
N ILE A 387 -39.31 27.27 -25.08
CA ILE A 387 -39.24 28.58 -25.75
C ILE A 387 -39.16 28.40 -27.26
N ASP A 388 -38.34 27.44 -27.72
CA ASP A 388 -38.16 27.12 -29.14
C ASP A 388 -39.33 26.33 -29.74
N LEU A 389 -39.93 25.41 -28.97
CA LEU A 389 -41.00 24.52 -29.43
C LEU A 389 -42.41 25.12 -29.34
N TYR A 390 -42.62 26.13 -28.50
CA TYR A 390 -43.89 26.84 -28.28
C TYR A 390 -43.68 28.37 -28.29
N PRO A 391 -43.25 28.95 -29.44
CA PRO A 391 -42.94 30.37 -29.55
C PRO A 391 -44.14 31.24 -29.18
N GLY A 392 -43.90 32.24 -28.33
CA GLY A 392 -44.91 33.20 -27.85
C GLY A 392 -45.68 32.78 -26.60
N ARG A 393 -45.39 31.62 -26.00
CA ARG A 393 -46.00 31.21 -24.72
C ARG A 393 -45.23 31.69 -23.48
N PHE A 394 -43.91 31.71 -23.55
CA PHE A 394 -43.00 32.26 -22.55
C PHE A 394 -41.82 32.94 -23.26
N ALA A 395 -41.28 34.01 -22.68
CA ALA A 395 -40.17 34.78 -23.25
C ALA A 395 -38.81 34.44 -22.61
N THR A 396 -38.78 33.99 -21.34
CA THR A 396 -37.54 33.66 -20.63
C THR A 396 -37.69 32.41 -19.77
N LEU A 397 -36.56 31.77 -19.44
CA LEU A 397 -36.52 30.63 -18.51
C LEU A 397 -36.99 31.00 -17.09
N GLU A 398 -36.80 32.26 -16.67
CA GLU A 398 -37.28 32.76 -15.37
C GLU A 398 -38.81 32.83 -15.32
N GLU A 399 -39.46 33.20 -16.42
CA GLU A 399 -40.93 33.21 -16.55
C GLU A 399 -41.50 31.78 -16.46
N ILE A 400 -40.83 30.81 -17.10
CA ILE A 400 -41.17 29.37 -17.00
C ILE A 400 -41.08 28.91 -15.54
N LYS A 401 -39.95 29.17 -14.87
CA LYS A 401 -39.72 28.79 -13.46
C LYS A 401 -40.64 29.49 -12.46
N GLY A 402 -41.12 30.68 -12.79
CA GLY A 402 -42.09 31.40 -11.97
C GLY A 402 -43.52 30.86 -12.07
N ASN A 403 -43.84 30.17 -13.18
CA ASN A 403 -45.20 29.73 -13.51
C ASN A 403 -45.39 28.20 -13.53
N ILE A 404 -44.30 27.42 -13.53
CA ILE A 404 -44.30 25.95 -13.50
C ILE A 404 -43.35 25.51 -12.39
N SER A 405 -43.85 24.79 -11.39
CA SER A 405 -42.99 24.26 -10.34
C SER A 405 -42.16 23.06 -10.82
N THR A 406 -40.98 22.87 -10.22
CA THR A 406 -40.11 21.72 -10.52
C THR A 406 -40.82 20.39 -10.26
N ASP A 407 -41.68 20.30 -9.24
CA ASP A 407 -42.41 19.08 -8.90
C ASP A 407 -43.49 18.74 -9.95
N GLU A 408 -44.23 19.73 -10.46
CA GLU A 408 -45.19 19.54 -11.56
C GLU A 408 -44.47 19.09 -12.84
N TRP A 409 -43.33 19.71 -13.14
CA TRP A 409 -42.49 19.33 -14.29
C TRP A 409 -42.03 17.87 -14.21
N VAL A 410 -41.53 17.44 -13.05
CA VAL A 410 -41.10 16.06 -12.81
C VAL A 410 -42.28 15.08 -12.91
N GLN A 411 -43.49 15.48 -12.53
CA GLN A 411 -44.69 14.68 -12.77
C GLN A 411 -45.05 14.56 -14.25
N TRP A 412 -44.89 15.62 -15.06
CA TRP A 412 -45.11 15.55 -16.50
C TRP A 412 -44.04 14.69 -17.20
N MET A 413 -42.78 14.83 -16.81
CA MET A 413 -41.68 14.00 -17.32
C MET A 413 -41.90 12.51 -17.06
N LYS A 414 -42.33 12.14 -15.85
CA LYS A 414 -42.69 10.74 -15.50
C LYS A 414 -43.86 10.17 -16.30
N ASN A 415 -44.68 11.03 -16.92
CA ASN A 415 -45.79 10.65 -17.80
C ASN A 415 -45.48 10.98 -19.28
N ASP A 416 -44.20 11.08 -19.64
CA ASP A 416 -43.68 11.37 -20.99
C ASP A 416 -44.38 12.57 -21.68
N PHE A 417 -44.72 13.59 -20.90
CA PHE A 417 -45.47 14.78 -21.32
C PHE A 417 -46.79 14.49 -22.08
N HIS A 418 -47.28 13.25 -22.10
CA HIS A 418 -48.43 12.81 -22.89
C HIS A 418 -49.74 13.44 -22.40
N MET A 419 -49.83 13.71 -21.10
CA MET A 419 -50.97 14.37 -20.44
C MET A 419 -50.72 15.85 -20.13
N SER A 420 -49.60 16.42 -20.54
CA SER A 420 -49.32 17.86 -20.39
C SER A 420 -49.65 18.62 -21.67
N GLU A 421 -49.78 19.94 -21.55
CA GLU A 421 -49.98 20.82 -22.71
C GLU A 421 -48.74 20.89 -23.62
N PHE A 422 -47.60 20.34 -23.18
CA PHE A 422 -46.32 20.38 -23.86
C PHE A 422 -46.01 19.10 -24.63
N ARG A 423 -47.01 18.33 -25.08
CA ARG A 423 -46.85 16.99 -25.71
C ARG A 423 -45.75 16.83 -26.77
N ARG A 424 -45.39 17.88 -27.55
CA ARG A 424 -44.24 17.81 -28.49
C ARG A 424 -42.88 17.62 -27.82
N LEU A 425 -42.75 17.98 -26.54
CA LEU A 425 -41.51 17.94 -25.78
C LEU A 425 -41.01 16.50 -25.58
N ALA A 426 -41.92 15.52 -25.51
CA ALA A 426 -41.62 14.09 -25.39
C ALA A 426 -40.58 13.57 -26.42
N ASN A 427 -40.61 14.12 -27.64
CA ASN A 427 -39.68 13.73 -28.71
C ASN A 427 -38.28 14.37 -28.59
N TYR A 428 -38.07 15.28 -27.64
CA TYR A 428 -36.86 16.11 -27.53
C TYR A 428 -36.24 16.15 -26.13
N THR A 429 -36.99 15.88 -25.05
CA THR A 429 -36.44 15.89 -23.68
C THR A 429 -35.34 14.85 -23.50
N GLN A 430 -34.30 15.21 -22.74
CA GLN A 430 -33.24 14.27 -22.38
C GLN A 430 -33.61 13.33 -21.22
N HIS A 431 -34.83 13.44 -20.65
CA HIS A 431 -35.32 12.55 -19.58
C HIS A 431 -34.35 12.49 -18.38
N CYS A 432 -34.09 13.65 -17.77
CA CYS A 432 -33.19 13.77 -16.63
C CYS A 432 -33.53 12.80 -15.47
N ASP A 433 -32.74 11.76 -15.24
CA ASP A 433 -32.81 10.92 -14.04
C ASP A 433 -31.71 11.29 -13.04
N TYR A 434 -32.13 11.70 -11.85
CA TYR A 434 -31.26 12.01 -10.71
C TYR A 434 -30.40 10.82 -10.27
N HIS A 435 -30.95 9.59 -10.32
CA HIS A 435 -30.22 8.39 -9.90
C HIS A 435 -29.10 8.04 -10.87
N GLU A 436 -29.32 8.20 -12.18
CA GLU A 436 -28.29 8.02 -13.21
C GLU A 436 -27.22 9.10 -13.13
N ILE A 437 -27.62 10.38 -13.01
CA ILE A 437 -26.69 11.51 -12.87
C ILE A 437 -25.78 11.33 -11.65
N ILE A 438 -26.31 10.90 -10.50
CA ILE A 438 -25.47 10.59 -9.33
C ILE A 438 -24.63 9.33 -9.55
N ALA A 439 -25.14 8.26 -10.16
CA ALA A 439 -24.34 7.06 -10.41
C ALA A 439 -23.14 7.33 -11.35
N GLN A 440 -23.29 8.24 -12.31
CA GLN A 440 -22.26 8.64 -13.28
C GLN A 440 -21.34 9.77 -12.79
N ALA A 441 -21.63 10.40 -11.64
CA ALA A 441 -20.91 11.58 -11.15
C ALA A 441 -19.46 11.36 -10.68
N ALA A 442 -18.87 10.16 -10.84
CA ALA A 442 -17.49 9.89 -10.44
C ALA A 442 -16.82 8.79 -11.26
N GLU A 443 -15.66 9.09 -11.83
CA GLU A 443 -14.72 8.08 -12.34
C GLU A 443 -13.27 8.45 -12.01
N GLY A 444 -12.52 7.48 -11.47
CA GLY A 444 -11.06 7.51 -11.36
C GLY A 444 -10.47 8.80 -10.80
N THR A 445 -9.54 9.39 -11.54
CA THR A 445 -8.89 10.68 -11.25
C THR A 445 -9.80 11.88 -11.52
N GLY A 446 -10.78 11.73 -12.42
CA GLY A 446 -11.77 12.76 -12.73
C GLY A 446 -12.60 13.17 -11.52
N LEU A 447 -12.85 12.26 -10.57
CA LEU A 447 -13.46 12.63 -9.29
C LEU A 447 -12.70 13.79 -8.60
N ALA A 448 -11.37 13.67 -8.46
CA ALA A 448 -10.57 14.69 -7.76
C ALA A 448 -10.28 15.95 -8.59
N PHE A 449 -10.03 15.80 -9.89
CA PHE A 449 -9.58 16.91 -10.75
C PHE A 449 -10.68 17.56 -11.62
N VAL A 450 -11.87 16.96 -11.70
CA VAL A 450 -13.05 17.55 -12.36
C VAL A 450 -14.17 17.83 -11.35
N VAL A 451 -14.64 16.81 -10.64
CA VAL A 451 -15.86 16.93 -9.82
C VAL A 451 -15.64 17.76 -8.56
N PHE A 452 -14.50 17.57 -7.88
CA PHE A 452 -14.16 18.35 -6.68
C PHE A 452 -13.80 19.81 -6.97
N THR A 453 -13.08 20.04 -8.07
CA THR A 453 -12.70 21.36 -8.56
C THR A 453 -13.93 22.16 -8.99
N GLU A 454 -14.90 21.51 -9.63
CA GLU A 454 -16.19 22.11 -9.98
C GLU A 454 -17.03 22.45 -8.74
N ALA A 455 -17.10 21.54 -7.76
CA ALA A 455 -17.77 21.81 -6.48
C ALA A 455 -17.14 22.97 -5.70
N ILE A 456 -15.81 23.10 -5.74
CA ILE A 456 -15.06 24.19 -5.11
C ILE A 456 -15.42 25.57 -5.70
N LEU A 457 -15.77 25.67 -6.98
CA LEU A 457 -16.23 26.92 -7.60
C LEU A 457 -17.50 27.47 -6.94
N GLN A 458 -18.33 26.60 -6.38
CA GLN A 458 -19.59 26.96 -5.72
C GLN A 458 -19.40 27.37 -4.25
N PHE A 459 -18.17 27.34 -3.72
CA PHE A 459 -17.88 27.73 -2.34
C PHE A 459 -17.53 29.22 -2.26
N PRO A 460 -17.82 29.90 -1.13
CA PRO A 460 -17.41 31.28 -0.94
C PRO A 460 -15.87 31.37 -0.97
N PHE A 461 -15.35 32.24 -1.85
CA PHE A 461 -13.92 32.41 -2.12
C PHE A 461 -13.20 31.10 -2.56
N PRO A 462 -13.50 30.57 -3.77
CA PRO A 462 -12.97 29.29 -4.27
C PRO A 462 -11.46 29.07 -4.15
N PRO A 463 -10.57 30.07 -4.39
CA PRO A 463 -9.12 29.86 -4.34
C PRO A 463 -8.61 29.29 -3.00
N LEU A 464 -9.18 29.70 -1.87
CA LEU A 464 -8.78 29.17 -0.55
C LEU A 464 -9.05 27.67 -0.43
N TRP A 465 -10.23 27.23 -0.87
CA TRP A 465 -10.63 25.83 -0.84
C TRP A 465 -9.80 24.99 -1.80
N ALA A 466 -9.49 25.52 -2.99
CA ALA A 466 -8.59 24.88 -3.95
C ALA A 466 -7.18 24.68 -3.37
N VAL A 467 -6.57 25.72 -2.80
CA VAL A 467 -5.25 25.62 -2.15
C VAL A 467 -5.26 24.58 -1.01
N MET A 468 -6.28 24.59 -0.14
CA MET A 468 -6.40 23.60 0.94
C MET A 468 -6.55 22.17 0.41
N PHE A 469 -7.39 21.97 -0.61
CA PHE A 469 -7.66 20.66 -1.21
C PHE A 469 -6.41 20.08 -1.90
N PHE A 470 -5.78 20.84 -2.81
CA PHE A 470 -4.60 20.34 -3.52
C PHE A 470 -3.37 20.20 -2.62
N LEU A 471 -3.23 21.02 -1.58
CA LEU A 471 -2.20 20.82 -0.56
C LEU A 471 -2.46 19.56 0.28
N MET A 472 -3.73 19.25 0.60
CA MET A 472 -4.09 17.98 1.26
C MET A 472 -3.73 16.78 0.38
N LEU A 473 -4.10 16.79 -0.90
CA LEU A 473 -3.78 15.71 -1.83
C LEU A 473 -2.26 15.55 -1.98
N LEU A 474 -1.52 16.65 -2.11
CA LEU A 474 -0.05 16.63 -2.13
C LEU A 474 0.53 15.97 -0.87
N MET A 475 0.04 16.31 0.32
CA MET A 475 0.52 15.72 1.58
C MET A 475 0.22 14.21 1.67
N LEU A 476 -0.96 13.76 1.25
CA LEU A 476 -1.33 12.35 1.18
C LEU A 476 -0.45 11.57 0.18
N GLY A 477 -0.24 12.14 -1.01
CA GLY A 477 0.61 11.55 -2.03
C GLY A 477 2.05 11.36 -1.55
N LEU A 478 2.64 12.41 -0.97
CA LEU A 478 3.99 12.37 -0.41
C LEU A 478 4.12 11.35 0.73
N GLY A 479 3.11 11.27 1.60
CA GLY A 479 3.04 10.29 2.68
C GLY A 479 3.20 8.85 2.19
N SER A 480 2.37 8.45 1.21
CA SER A 480 2.47 7.10 0.62
C SER A 480 3.83 6.88 -0.07
N MET A 481 4.36 7.90 -0.76
CA MET A 481 5.66 7.78 -1.44
C MET A 481 6.83 7.53 -0.50
N PHE A 482 6.82 8.06 0.72
CA PHE A 482 7.88 7.82 1.68
C PHE A 482 8.01 6.33 2.04
N GLY A 483 6.89 5.62 2.25
CA GLY A 483 6.93 4.19 2.55
C GLY A 483 7.25 3.31 1.34
N THR A 484 6.68 3.62 0.18
CA THR A 484 6.96 2.89 -1.07
C THR A 484 8.45 2.98 -1.44
N LEU A 485 9.04 4.18 -1.40
CA LEU A 485 10.46 4.36 -1.72
C LEU A 485 11.39 3.85 -0.63
N GLU A 486 11.07 3.97 0.68
CA GLU A 486 11.91 3.39 1.74
C GLU A 486 11.96 1.85 1.60
N GLY A 487 10.87 1.19 1.16
CA GLY A 487 10.86 -0.24 0.83
C GLY A 487 11.87 -0.61 -0.27
N VAL A 488 11.93 0.16 -1.36
CA VAL A 488 12.89 -0.02 -2.47
C VAL A 488 14.32 0.29 -2.03
N ILE A 489 14.54 1.46 -1.42
CA ILE A 489 15.87 1.94 -0.98
C ILE A 489 16.47 0.99 0.04
N THR A 490 15.67 0.53 1.02
CA THR A 490 16.12 -0.45 2.02
C THR A 490 16.45 -1.79 1.37
N SER A 491 15.64 -2.26 0.41
CA SER A 491 15.90 -3.50 -0.31
C SER A 491 17.20 -3.45 -1.11
N LEU A 492 17.47 -2.34 -1.79
CA LEU A 492 18.73 -2.13 -2.53
C LEU A 492 19.94 -2.01 -1.58
N ASN A 493 19.83 -1.21 -0.52
CA ASN A 493 20.90 -0.99 0.46
C ASN A 493 21.27 -2.29 1.21
N ASP A 494 20.28 -3.04 1.68
CA ASP A 494 20.50 -4.29 2.43
C ASP A 494 20.97 -5.44 1.52
N SER A 495 20.83 -5.32 0.19
CA SER A 495 21.37 -6.31 -0.77
C SER A 495 22.89 -6.27 -0.92
N ARG A 496 23.57 -5.19 -0.50
CA ARG A 496 25.00 -4.93 -0.74
C ARG A 496 25.48 -4.98 -2.20
N ILE A 497 24.58 -5.12 -3.20
CA ILE A 497 24.93 -5.10 -4.63
C ILE A 497 25.52 -3.73 -5.03
N ILE A 498 25.10 -2.66 -4.35
CA ILE A 498 25.52 -1.28 -4.62
C ILE A 498 26.09 -0.68 -3.32
N THR A 499 27.39 -0.39 -3.29
CA THR A 499 28.13 0.15 -2.13
C THR A 499 28.07 1.68 -2.04
N LEU A 500 26.95 2.29 -2.41
CA LEU A 500 26.76 3.74 -2.39
C LEU A 500 26.17 4.24 -1.07
N LYS A 501 26.52 5.48 -0.69
CA LYS A 501 25.89 6.17 0.46
C LYS A 501 24.40 6.39 0.17
N LYS A 502 23.53 6.21 1.17
CA LYS A 502 22.06 6.36 1.05
C LYS A 502 21.61 7.58 0.20
N PRO A 503 22.11 8.83 0.41
CA PRO A 503 21.65 9.97 -0.39
C PRO A 503 21.95 9.83 -1.90
N ALA A 504 23.11 9.25 -2.25
CA ALA A 504 23.49 9.03 -3.65
C ALA A 504 22.65 7.93 -4.30
N LEU A 505 22.36 6.85 -3.56
CA LEU A 505 21.44 5.80 -4.01
C LEU A 505 20.01 6.36 -4.23
N THR A 506 19.50 7.17 -3.30
CA THR A 506 18.20 7.84 -3.43
C THR A 506 18.18 8.80 -4.63
N ALA A 507 19.25 9.58 -4.86
CA ALA A 507 19.37 10.47 -6.01
C ALA A 507 19.31 9.70 -7.34
N ILE A 508 20.09 8.62 -7.48
CA ILE A 508 20.08 7.78 -8.69
C ILE A 508 18.69 7.17 -8.93
N LEU A 509 18.04 6.66 -7.86
CA LEU A 509 16.70 6.08 -7.94
C LEU A 509 15.64 7.11 -8.36
N CYS A 510 15.66 8.32 -7.80
CA CYS A 510 14.72 9.37 -8.16
C CYS A 510 14.98 9.89 -9.58
N SER A 511 16.24 10.02 -10.01
CA SER A 511 16.59 10.45 -11.36
C SER A 511 16.21 9.41 -12.43
N SER A 512 16.40 8.12 -12.17
CA SER A 512 15.96 7.07 -13.10
C SER A 512 14.44 6.95 -13.15
N ALA A 513 13.77 7.07 -12.00
CA ALA A 513 12.31 7.11 -11.92
C ALA A 513 11.73 8.35 -12.64
N CYS A 514 12.38 9.52 -12.54
CA CYS A 514 12.00 10.72 -13.29
C CYS A 514 12.18 10.53 -14.80
N ALA A 515 13.27 9.94 -15.25
CA ALA A 515 13.53 9.69 -16.67
C ALA A 515 12.52 8.72 -17.29
N ILE A 516 12.17 7.63 -16.59
CA ILE A 516 11.11 6.70 -17.02
C ILE A 516 9.74 7.39 -16.94
N GLY A 517 9.52 8.22 -15.92
CA GLY A 517 8.27 8.93 -15.68
C GLY A 517 7.88 9.95 -16.78
N LEU A 518 8.81 10.36 -17.64
CA LEU A 518 8.53 11.23 -18.78
C LEU A 518 7.48 10.64 -19.74
N VAL A 519 7.31 9.31 -19.80
CA VAL A 519 6.26 8.69 -20.63
C VAL A 519 4.86 9.16 -20.23
N PHE A 520 4.64 9.44 -18.93
CA PHE A 520 3.35 9.89 -18.40
C PHE A 520 3.11 11.40 -18.55
N THR A 521 4.09 12.16 -19.04
CA THR A 521 3.95 13.60 -19.33
C THR A 521 3.73 13.88 -20.81
N THR A 522 3.48 12.82 -21.59
CA THR A 522 3.01 12.90 -22.98
C THR A 522 1.51 13.11 -23.05
N ASN A 523 0.98 13.48 -24.22
CA ASN A 523 -0.46 13.67 -24.46
C ASN A 523 -1.28 12.38 -24.23
N ALA A 524 -0.68 11.20 -24.44
CA ALA A 524 -1.24 9.89 -24.08
C ALA A 524 -1.08 9.52 -22.58
N GLY A 525 -0.47 10.39 -21.76
CA GLY A 525 0.05 10.07 -20.44
C GLY A 525 -0.97 9.54 -19.44
N GLN A 526 -2.22 10.04 -19.48
CA GLN A 526 -3.33 9.54 -18.64
C GLN A 526 -3.59 8.05 -18.89
N TYR A 527 -3.57 7.60 -20.14
CA TYR A 527 -3.82 6.21 -20.51
C TYR A 527 -2.70 5.28 -20.02
N TRP A 528 -1.45 5.78 -20.04
CA TRP A 528 -0.29 5.09 -19.47
C TRP A 528 -0.37 4.97 -17.94
N VAL A 529 -0.81 6.02 -17.24
CA VAL A 529 -1.05 5.95 -15.78
C VAL A 529 -2.11 4.89 -15.45
N SER A 530 -3.23 4.88 -16.19
CA SER A 530 -4.31 3.89 -16.01
C SER A 530 -3.83 2.46 -16.27
N LEU A 531 -3.04 2.24 -17.34
CA LEU A 531 -2.45 0.94 -17.66
C LEU A 531 -1.52 0.44 -16.54
N PHE A 532 -0.70 1.34 -15.97
CA PHE A 532 0.22 0.99 -14.90
C PHE A 532 -0.50 0.69 -13.57
N ASP A 533 -1.52 1.47 -13.19
CA ASP A 533 -2.34 1.19 -11.99
C ASP A 533 -3.03 -0.18 -12.12
N HIS A 534 -3.70 -0.43 -13.24
CA HIS A 534 -4.44 -1.67 -13.45
C HIS A 534 -3.53 -2.91 -13.45
N PHE A 535 -2.42 -2.91 -14.20
CA PHE A 535 -1.60 -4.10 -14.36
C PHE A 535 -0.49 -4.25 -13.30
N ALA A 536 0.29 -3.19 -13.02
CA ALA A 536 1.41 -3.31 -12.07
C ALA A 536 0.91 -3.28 -10.62
N GLY A 537 0.06 -2.32 -10.27
CA GLY A 537 -0.37 -2.13 -8.90
C GLY A 537 -1.42 -3.14 -8.42
N SER A 538 -2.23 -3.72 -9.30
CA SER A 538 -3.22 -4.73 -8.93
C SER A 538 -2.69 -6.16 -9.15
N TYR A 539 -2.44 -6.59 -10.39
CA TYR A 539 -2.12 -7.99 -10.67
C TYR A 539 -0.75 -8.45 -10.13
N ALA A 540 0.31 -7.65 -10.31
CA ALA A 540 1.63 -8.03 -9.80
C ALA A 540 1.70 -7.99 -8.27
N LEU A 541 1.09 -6.98 -7.64
CA LEU A 541 1.05 -6.84 -6.17
C LEU A 541 0.36 -8.04 -5.49
N MET A 542 -0.81 -8.46 -6.00
CA MET A 542 -1.52 -9.63 -5.47
C MET A 542 -0.69 -10.91 -5.59
N GLY A 543 0.04 -11.07 -6.70
CA GLY A 543 0.98 -12.18 -6.90
C GLY A 543 2.11 -12.19 -5.87
N VAL A 544 2.72 -11.03 -5.59
CA VAL A 544 3.77 -10.89 -4.56
C VAL A 544 3.23 -11.22 -3.18
N ALA A 545 2.12 -10.61 -2.76
CA ALA A 545 1.54 -10.80 -1.44
C ALA A 545 1.17 -12.27 -1.16
N PHE A 546 0.67 -12.99 -2.16
CA PHE A 546 0.45 -14.44 -2.07
C PHE A 546 1.75 -15.21 -1.72
N PHE A 547 2.86 -14.91 -2.40
CA PHE A 547 4.15 -15.56 -2.13
C PHE A 547 4.76 -15.14 -0.78
N GLU A 548 4.54 -13.91 -0.31
CA GLU A 548 4.97 -13.47 1.02
C GLU A 548 4.27 -14.26 2.14
N VAL A 549 2.95 -14.41 2.06
CA VAL A 549 2.20 -15.21 3.05
C VAL A 549 2.56 -16.70 2.94
N PHE A 550 2.74 -17.23 1.73
CA PHE A 550 3.23 -18.60 1.55
C PHE A 550 4.60 -18.80 2.23
N ALA A 551 5.53 -17.85 2.03
CA ALA A 551 6.85 -17.87 2.63
C ALA A 551 6.83 -17.87 4.17
N VAL A 552 6.03 -17.02 4.82
CA VAL A 552 5.99 -16.96 6.29
C VAL A 552 5.20 -18.14 6.89
N ILE A 553 4.07 -18.52 6.32
CA ILE A 553 3.16 -19.48 6.96
C ILE A 553 3.56 -20.93 6.70
N TYR A 554 4.03 -21.24 5.49
CA TYR A 554 4.35 -22.61 5.08
C TYR A 554 5.86 -22.92 5.08
N VAL A 555 6.72 -21.97 4.73
CA VAL A 555 8.19 -22.21 4.70
C VAL A 555 8.87 -21.83 6.02
N TYR A 556 8.66 -20.63 6.55
CA TYR A 556 9.15 -20.25 7.89
C TYR A 556 8.43 -21.03 9.00
N GLY A 557 7.14 -21.32 8.76
CA GLY A 557 6.30 -22.17 9.59
C GLY A 557 5.50 -21.38 10.63
N TRP A 558 4.18 -21.40 10.51
CA TRP A 558 3.25 -20.65 11.37
C TRP A 558 3.51 -20.81 12.88
N ARG A 559 3.87 -22.00 13.38
CA ARG A 559 4.18 -22.24 14.81
C ARG A 559 5.39 -21.43 15.29
N ARG A 560 6.38 -21.27 14.41
CA ARG A 560 7.59 -20.49 14.69
C ARG A 560 7.23 -19.01 14.73
N PHE A 561 6.48 -18.53 13.74
CA PHE A 561 6.02 -17.15 13.67
C PHE A 561 5.15 -16.74 14.87
N VAL A 562 4.20 -17.61 15.29
CA VAL A 562 3.42 -17.41 16.52
C VAL A 562 4.33 -17.25 17.74
N ARG A 563 5.28 -18.16 17.95
CA ARG A 563 6.22 -18.08 19.09
C ARG A 563 7.10 -16.83 19.04
N ASP A 564 7.52 -16.38 17.85
CA ASP A 564 8.26 -15.13 17.69
C ASP A 564 7.39 -13.90 18.03
N LEU A 565 6.11 -13.88 17.63
CA LEU A 565 5.15 -12.84 18.02
C LEU A 565 4.87 -12.83 19.52
N GLU A 566 4.71 -14.01 20.14
CA GLU A 566 4.51 -14.14 21.58
C GLU A 566 5.74 -13.63 22.35
N PHE A 567 6.96 -13.95 21.87
CA PHE A 567 8.20 -13.41 22.42
C PHE A 567 8.34 -11.88 22.25
N MET A 568 7.91 -11.31 21.13
CA MET A 568 8.01 -9.85 20.89
C MET A 568 6.93 -9.04 21.62
N THR A 569 5.73 -9.58 21.76
CA THR A 569 4.56 -8.86 22.31
C THR A 569 4.25 -9.21 23.77
N ASP A 570 4.91 -10.22 24.33
CA ASP A 570 4.66 -10.81 25.67
C ASP A 570 3.17 -11.18 25.89
N GLN A 571 2.49 -11.57 24.80
CA GLN A 571 1.07 -11.90 24.79
C GLN A 571 0.76 -13.01 23.78
N ASN A 572 -0.02 -14.00 24.22
CA ASN A 572 -0.49 -15.11 23.38
C ASN A 572 -1.19 -14.63 22.09
N VAL A 573 -1.01 -15.38 21.01
CA VAL A 573 -1.70 -15.14 19.72
C VAL A 573 -3.03 -15.90 19.71
N SER A 574 -4.13 -15.18 19.48
CA SER A 574 -5.46 -15.79 19.44
C SER A 574 -5.65 -16.69 18.22
N LYS A 575 -6.52 -17.70 18.35
CA LYS A 575 -6.83 -18.68 17.29
C LYS A 575 -7.28 -18.03 15.97
N PHE A 576 -7.90 -16.86 16.03
CA PHE A 576 -8.30 -16.05 14.87
C PHE A 576 -7.15 -15.88 13.86
N TRP A 577 -6.02 -15.31 14.31
CA TRP A 577 -4.85 -15.08 13.46
C TRP A 577 -4.29 -16.37 12.84
N VAL A 578 -4.24 -17.44 13.64
CA VAL A 578 -3.73 -18.74 13.17
C VAL A 578 -4.65 -19.34 12.08
N ILE A 579 -5.96 -19.15 12.19
CA ILE A 579 -6.93 -19.62 11.20
C ILE A 579 -6.89 -18.77 9.92
N THR A 580 -6.83 -17.44 10.04
CA THR A 580 -6.78 -16.55 8.88
C THR A 580 -5.50 -16.78 8.07
N TRP A 581 -4.34 -16.72 8.72
CA TRP A 581 -3.04 -16.96 8.08
C TRP A 581 -2.90 -18.34 7.43
N ARG A 582 -3.42 -19.40 8.06
CA ARG A 582 -3.21 -20.78 7.59
C ARG A 582 -4.18 -21.20 6.50
N PHE A 583 -5.38 -20.62 6.46
CA PHE A 583 -6.44 -21.11 5.58
C PHE A 583 -7.13 -19.99 4.82
N ILE A 584 -7.65 -18.96 5.52
CA ILE A 584 -8.56 -17.99 4.89
C ILE A 584 -7.83 -17.07 3.93
N SER A 585 -6.83 -16.31 4.40
CA SER A 585 -6.11 -15.33 3.57
C SER A 585 -5.39 -15.99 2.37
N PRO A 586 -4.66 -17.13 2.53
CA PRO A 586 -4.03 -17.81 1.39
C PRO A 586 -5.01 -18.30 0.33
N VAL A 587 -6.19 -18.80 0.74
CA VAL A 587 -7.21 -19.29 -0.21
C VAL A 587 -7.88 -18.12 -0.93
N ILE A 588 -8.19 -17.02 -0.22
CA ILE A 588 -8.74 -15.80 -0.83
C ILE A 588 -7.76 -15.23 -1.85
N MET A 589 -6.50 -14.97 -1.47
CA MET A 589 -5.49 -14.45 -2.41
C MET A 589 -5.27 -15.37 -3.62
N PHE A 590 -5.26 -16.69 -3.41
CA PHE A 590 -5.16 -17.66 -4.50
C PHE A 590 -6.34 -17.50 -5.47
N ILE A 591 -7.58 -17.53 -4.97
CA ILE A 591 -8.78 -17.34 -5.79
C ILE A 591 -8.70 -16.02 -6.54
N LEU A 592 -8.49 -14.89 -5.83
CA LEU A 592 -8.46 -13.55 -6.41
C LEU A 592 -7.37 -13.39 -7.48
N PHE A 593 -6.18 -13.94 -7.26
CA PHE A 593 -5.08 -13.89 -8.24
C PHE A 593 -5.43 -14.69 -9.50
N PHE A 594 -5.90 -15.92 -9.35
CA PHE A 594 -6.24 -16.76 -10.51
C PHE A 594 -7.51 -16.30 -11.25
N THR A 595 -8.53 -15.77 -10.57
CA THR A 595 -9.70 -15.17 -11.23
C THR A 595 -9.35 -13.89 -11.96
N SER A 596 -8.48 -13.06 -11.40
CA SER A 596 -7.99 -11.83 -12.06
C SER A 596 -7.22 -12.16 -13.33
N LEU A 597 -6.29 -13.11 -13.23
CA LEU A 597 -5.51 -13.58 -14.38
C LEU A 597 -6.40 -14.18 -15.47
N ALA A 598 -7.36 -15.03 -15.08
CA ALA A 598 -8.32 -15.62 -16.02
C ALA A 598 -9.18 -14.55 -16.71
N LYS A 599 -9.75 -13.58 -15.95
CA LYS A 599 -10.55 -12.49 -16.48
C LYS A 599 -9.78 -11.67 -17.52
N SER A 600 -8.50 -11.39 -17.26
CA SER A 600 -7.62 -10.65 -18.16
C SER A 600 -7.37 -11.36 -19.51
N PHE A 601 -7.58 -12.69 -19.60
CA PHE A 601 -7.53 -13.45 -20.85
C PHE A 601 -8.92 -13.67 -21.49
N THR A 602 -10.01 -13.68 -20.73
CA THR A 602 -11.37 -13.93 -21.26
C THR A 602 -12.08 -12.69 -21.77
N THR A 603 -11.82 -11.52 -21.18
CA THR A 603 -12.43 -10.24 -21.57
C THR A 603 -11.34 -9.28 -22.00
N LEU A 604 -11.44 -8.70 -23.21
CA LEU A 604 -10.50 -7.68 -23.68
C LEU A 604 -10.54 -6.49 -22.71
N PRO A 605 -9.40 -6.10 -22.11
CA PRO A 605 -9.34 -4.92 -21.25
C PRO A 605 -9.62 -3.65 -22.06
N THR A 606 -10.48 -2.79 -21.53
CA THR A 606 -10.86 -1.50 -22.12
C THR A 606 -10.27 -0.33 -21.33
N TYR A 607 -10.12 0.82 -21.98
CA TYR A 607 -9.79 2.10 -21.38
C TYR A 607 -10.71 3.18 -21.90
N PHE A 608 -10.85 4.25 -21.12
CA PHE A 608 -11.63 5.41 -21.52
C PHE A 608 -10.74 6.33 -22.35
N ALA A 609 -11.03 6.44 -23.65
CA ALA A 609 -10.37 7.36 -24.58
C ALA A 609 -11.20 8.64 -24.70
N TYR A 610 -10.54 9.79 -24.72
CA TYR A 610 -11.20 11.09 -24.87
C TYR A 610 -11.44 11.40 -26.34
N ASP A 611 -12.71 11.55 -26.71
CA ASP A 611 -13.13 11.97 -28.05
C ASP A 611 -13.19 13.51 -28.10
N ARG A 612 -12.51 14.10 -29.10
CA ARG A 612 -12.42 15.56 -29.27
C ARG A 612 -13.68 16.17 -29.93
N GLU A 613 -14.48 15.40 -30.65
CA GLU A 613 -15.72 15.89 -31.27
C GLU A 613 -16.88 15.89 -30.27
N GLU A 614 -17.00 14.82 -29.48
CA GLU A 614 -18.04 14.68 -28.44
C GLU A 614 -17.65 15.32 -27.09
N ALA A 615 -16.36 15.65 -26.89
CA ALA A 615 -15.78 16.11 -25.63
C ALA A 615 -16.10 15.18 -24.43
N HIS A 616 -16.20 13.89 -24.72
CA HIS A 616 -16.63 12.83 -23.80
C HIS A 616 -15.63 11.66 -23.81
N GLN A 617 -15.64 10.88 -22.73
CA GLN A 617 -14.75 9.73 -22.57
C GLN A 617 -15.47 8.43 -22.94
N ASN A 618 -15.06 7.84 -24.07
CA ASN A 618 -15.67 6.65 -24.66
C ASN A 618 -14.83 5.39 -24.37
N ALA A 619 -15.49 4.28 -24.02
CA ALA A 619 -14.82 3.04 -23.66
C ALA A 619 -14.29 2.30 -24.91
N THR A 620 -12.97 2.24 -25.07
CA THR A 620 -12.28 1.62 -26.21
C THR A 620 -11.40 0.44 -25.77
N PRO A 621 -11.21 -0.60 -26.58
CA PRO A 621 -10.33 -1.72 -26.24
C PRO A 621 -8.85 -1.33 -26.33
N TYR A 622 -8.03 -1.78 -25.37
CA TYR A 622 -6.58 -1.58 -25.46
C TYR A 622 -6.00 -2.26 -26.72
N PRO A 623 -5.09 -1.61 -27.46
CA PRO A 623 -4.45 -2.23 -28.61
C PRO A 623 -3.48 -3.35 -28.17
N ALA A 624 -3.33 -4.36 -29.03
CA ALA A 624 -2.57 -5.58 -28.70
C ALA A 624 -1.12 -5.34 -28.27
N TRP A 625 -0.46 -4.30 -28.81
CA TRP A 625 0.91 -3.94 -28.41
C TRP A 625 0.97 -3.35 -26.98
N ALA A 626 -0.05 -2.59 -26.55
CA ALA A 626 -0.12 -2.06 -25.20
C ALA A 626 -0.39 -3.17 -24.18
N LEU A 627 -1.27 -4.13 -24.53
CA LEU A 627 -1.48 -5.34 -23.74
C LEU A 627 -0.20 -6.18 -23.63
N PHE A 628 0.58 -6.32 -24.71
CA PHE A 628 1.87 -7.02 -24.66
C PHE A 628 2.84 -6.36 -23.66
N ILE A 629 2.92 -5.03 -23.65
CA ILE A 629 3.73 -4.28 -22.67
C ILE A 629 3.20 -4.52 -21.24
N ALA A 630 1.88 -4.46 -21.05
CA ALA A 630 1.24 -4.65 -19.75
C ALA A 630 1.47 -6.04 -19.14
N PHE A 631 1.27 -7.11 -19.93
CA PHE A 631 1.58 -8.47 -19.50
C PHE A 631 3.09 -8.68 -19.30
N SER A 632 3.95 -8.09 -20.15
CA SER A 632 5.41 -8.14 -19.98
C SER A 632 5.86 -7.47 -18.68
N MET A 633 5.21 -6.38 -18.28
CA MET A 633 5.46 -5.67 -17.02
C MET A 633 5.08 -6.52 -15.80
N VAL A 634 3.92 -7.20 -15.82
CA VAL A 634 3.52 -8.14 -14.74
C VAL A 634 4.48 -9.33 -14.69
N ALA A 635 4.85 -9.89 -15.84
CA ALA A 635 5.82 -10.98 -15.93
C ALA A 635 7.20 -10.56 -15.40
N PHE A 636 7.69 -9.37 -15.75
CA PHE A 636 8.95 -8.81 -15.27
C PHE A 636 8.94 -8.60 -13.75
N ALA A 637 7.85 -8.07 -13.20
CA ALA A 637 7.68 -7.88 -11.76
C ALA A 637 7.71 -9.22 -11.00
N MET A 638 7.06 -10.27 -11.53
CA MET A 638 6.97 -11.59 -10.90
C MET A 638 8.17 -12.50 -11.15
N ALA A 639 8.91 -12.30 -12.25
CA ALA A 639 10.03 -13.15 -12.68
C ALA A 639 11.12 -13.41 -11.62
N PRO A 640 11.49 -12.48 -10.70
CA PRO A 640 12.48 -12.74 -9.67
C PRO A 640 12.15 -13.93 -8.77
N VAL A 641 10.88 -14.22 -8.52
CA VAL A 641 10.45 -15.32 -7.65
C VAL A 641 10.91 -16.68 -8.19
N PRO A 642 10.52 -17.15 -9.40
CA PRO A 642 11.04 -18.39 -9.98
C PRO A 642 12.51 -18.29 -10.40
N PHE A 643 13.00 -17.12 -10.84
CA PHE A 643 14.37 -16.96 -11.33
C PHE A 643 15.42 -17.12 -10.23
N VAL A 644 15.23 -16.49 -9.06
CA VAL A 644 16.14 -16.63 -7.91
C VAL A 644 16.09 -18.05 -7.35
N TRP A 645 14.91 -18.68 -7.32
CA TRP A 645 14.76 -20.09 -6.97
C TRP A 645 15.56 -21.00 -7.92
N PHE A 646 15.44 -20.78 -9.23
CA PHE A 646 16.13 -21.57 -10.25
C PHE A 646 17.65 -21.44 -10.16
N ILE A 647 18.18 -20.22 -10.14
CA ILE A 647 19.63 -19.98 -10.03
C ILE A 647 20.21 -20.64 -8.78
N ARG A 648 19.55 -20.46 -7.61
CA ARG A 648 20.05 -20.98 -6.34
C ARG A 648 19.87 -22.50 -6.19
N LYS A 649 18.88 -23.09 -6.86
CA LYS A 649 18.69 -24.55 -6.93
C LYS A 649 19.74 -25.23 -7.81
N PHE A 650 20.02 -24.68 -8.99
CA PHE A 650 20.97 -25.25 -9.95
C PHE A 650 22.41 -24.74 -9.79
N LYS A 651 22.68 -23.86 -8.82
CA LYS A 651 24.00 -23.28 -8.50
C LYS A 651 24.69 -22.61 -9.70
N ILE A 652 23.92 -22.10 -10.66
CA ILE A 652 24.42 -21.53 -11.93
C ILE A 652 25.24 -20.25 -11.68
N TRP A 653 25.00 -19.57 -10.57
CA TRP A 653 25.74 -18.38 -10.17
C TRP A 653 26.10 -18.46 -8.68
N LYS A 654 27.39 -18.36 -8.35
CA LYS A 654 27.85 -18.13 -6.96
C LYS A 654 27.54 -16.70 -6.52
N VAL A 655 26.25 -16.36 -6.41
CA VAL A 655 25.79 -15.17 -5.66
C VAL A 655 25.44 -15.63 -4.25
N GLU A 656 26.47 -16.11 -3.54
CA GLU A 656 26.42 -16.32 -2.10
C GLU A 656 26.49 -14.94 -1.45
N MET A 657 25.33 -14.31 -1.30
CA MET A 657 25.20 -13.12 -0.46
C MET A 657 25.50 -13.56 0.97
N ASP A 658 26.61 -13.11 1.54
CA ASP A 658 26.84 -13.30 2.97
C ASP A 658 25.72 -12.61 3.76
N ILE A 659 25.11 -13.34 4.71
CA ILE A 659 24.03 -12.84 5.58
C ILE A 659 24.53 -12.86 7.04
N PRO A 660 25.29 -11.85 7.51
CA PRO A 660 25.92 -11.90 8.84
C PRO A 660 24.93 -11.67 9.99
N ALA A 661 23.79 -11.03 9.71
CA ALA A 661 22.87 -10.54 10.73
C ALA A 661 21.74 -11.52 11.06
N ALA A 662 20.97 -11.95 10.05
CA ALA A 662 19.73 -12.68 10.31
C ALA A 662 19.93 -14.13 10.78
N GLN A 663 21.05 -14.76 10.40
CA GLN A 663 21.40 -16.12 10.83
C GLN A 663 21.59 -16.23 12.35
N LYS A 664 21.95 -15.13 13.05
CA LYS A 664 22.03 -15.07 14.52
C LYS A 664 20.66 -15.02 15.22
N CYS A 665 19.60 -14.59 14.53
CA CYS A 665 18.24 -14.55 15.08
C CYS A 665 17.47 -15.87 14.92
N LEU A 666 17.98 -16.77 14.09
CA LEU A 666 17.27 -17.95 13.61
C LEU A 666 17.79 -19.23 14.27
N GLY A 667 17.19 -19.63 15.39
CA GLY A 667 17.32 -21.02 15.87
C GLY A 667 16.77 -21.98 14.80
N SER A 668 17.66 -22.65 14.07
CA SER A 668 17.33 -23.54 12.97
C SER A 668 16.84 -24.91 13.47
N THR A 669 15.95 -25.54 12.70
CA THR A 669 15.56 -26.95 12.88
C THR A 669 16.79 -27.87 12.80
N PRO A 670 16.86 -28.99 13.55
CA PRO A 670 18.05 -29.85 13.59
C PRO A 670 18.55 -30.30 12.20
N SER A 671 17.63 -30.60 11.28
CA SER A 671 17.90 -30.91 9.88
C SER A 671 18.60 -29.78 9.13
N THR A 672 18.11 -28.54 9.28
CA THR A 672 18.69 -27.34 8.67
C THR A 672 20.03 -26.98 9.31
N THR A 673 20.17 -27.14 10.63
CA THR A 673 21.46 -27.01 11.32
C THR A 673 22.49 -28.01 10.82
N TYR A 674 22.09 -29.26 10.61
CA TYR A 674 22.96 -30.32 10.09
C TYR A 674 23.39 -30.02 8.66
N MET A 675 22.46 -29.60 7.80
CA MET A 675 22.74 -29.23 6.41
C MET A 675 23.69 -28.02 6.32
N LEU A 676 23.44 -26.96 7.11
CA LEU A 676 24.32 -25.78 7.19
C LEU A 676 25.70 -26.14 7.73
N LYS A 677 25.81 -26.98 8.76
CA LYS A 677 27.10 -27.49 9.25
C LYS A 677 27.82 -28.30 8.19
N SER A 678 27.13 -29.21 7.49
CA SER A 678 27.72 -29.99 6.40
C SER A 678 28.21 -29.12 5.25
N GLN A 679 27.50 -28.03 4.95
CA GLN A 679 27.87 -27.11 3.87
C GLN A 679 29.03 -26.19 4.27
N GLN A 680 29.09 -25.74 5.53
CA GLN A 680 30.27 -25.03 6.06
C GLN A 680 31.50 -25.95 6.16
N SER A 681 31.37 -27.21 6.56
CA SER A 681 32.49 -28.15 6.56
C SER A 681 32.93 -28.52 5.14
N PHE A 682 32.00 -28.63 4.19
CA PHE A 682 32.32 -28.86 2.78
C PHE A 682 33.07 -27.67 2.16
N ASN A 683 32.63 -26.44 2.43
CA ASN A 683 33.32 -25.24 1.95
C ASN A 683 34.72 -25.10 2.55
N ARG A 684 34.89 -25.35 3.86
CA ARG A 684 36.23 -25.37 4.50
C ARG A 684 37.14 -26.47 3.94
N MET A 685 36.62 -27.65 3.64
CA MET A 685 37.40 -28.69 2.96
C MET A 685 37.81 -28.23 1.55
N ALA A 686 36.91 -27.64 0.77
CA ALA A 686 37.23 -27.13 -0.57
C ALA A 686 38.26 -25.99 -0.55
N GLU A 687 38.18 -25.08 0.44
CA GLU A 687 39.18 -24.02 0.65
C GLU A 687 40.53 -24.58 1.09
N SER A 688 40.55 -25.57 2.00
CA SER A 688 41.75 -26.30 2.40
C SER A 688 42.43 -26.96 1.20
N THR A 689 41.67 -27.71 0.39
CA THR A 689 42.21 -28.38 -0.81
C THR A 689 42.71 -27.37 -1.85
N ALA A 690 42.04 -26.23 -2.01
CA ALA A 690 42.50 -25.16 -2.91
C ALA A 690 43.79 -24.49 -2.41
N SER A 691 43.95 -24.31 -1.10
CA SER A 691 45.16 -23.75 -0.47
C SER A 691 46.35 -24.72 -0.58
N GLU A 692 46.12 -26.02 -0.38
CA GLU A 692 47.12 -27.07 -0.60
C GLU A 692 47.56 -27.15 -2.07
N LEU A 693 46.61 -27.07 -3.02
CA LEU A 693 46.93 -27.02 -4.45
C LEU A 693 47.76 -25.78 -4.85
N GLN A 694 47.51 -24.62 -4.23
CA GLN A 694 48.33 -23.43 -4.44
C GLN A 694 49.75 -23.56 -3.85
N THR A 695 49.90 -24.13 -2.65
CA THR A 695 51.23 -24.34 -2.05
C THR A 695 52.06 -25.39 -2.79
N VAL A 696 51.44 -26.45 -3.30
CA VAL A 696 52.09 -27.45 -4.18
C VAL A 696 52.44 -26.86 -5.56
N GLY A 697 51.62 -25.95 -6.09
CA GLY A 697 51.90 -25.23 -7.34
C GLY A 697 53.14 -24.32 -7.24
N VAL A 698 53.31 -23.63 -6.12
CA VAL A 698 54.47 -22.73 -5.88
C VAL A 698 55.77 -23.51 -5.64
N THR A 699 55.72 -24.70 -5.01
CA THR A 699 56.93 -25.50 -4.76
C THR A 699 57.51 -26.17 -6.00
N ARG A 700 56.74 -26.34 -7.09
CA ARG A 700 57.24 -26.90 -8.36
C ARG A 700 57.79 -25.87 -9.36
N LEU A 701 57.75 -24.58 -9.03
CA LEU A 701 58.30 -23.51 -9.89
C LEU A 701 59.67 -23.00 -9.43
N ASN A 702 60.17 -23.48 -8.28
CA ASN A 702 61.45 -23.08 -7.68
C ASN A 702 62.41 -24.29 -7.47
N SER A 703 62.29 -25.33 -8.31
CA SER A 703 63.14 -26.54 -8.29
C SER A 703 63.65 -26.89 -9.68
#